data_AF-A0A0D0LQB7-F1
#
_entry.id   AF-A0A0D0LQB7-F1
#
_cell.length_a   1.000
_cell.length_b   1.000
_cell.length_c   1.000
_cell.angle_alpha   90.00
_cell.angle_beta   90.00
_cell.angle_gamma   90.00
#
_symmetry.space_group_name_H-M   'P 1'
#
loop_
_entity.id
_entity.type
_entity.pdbx_description
1 polymer ?
#
loop_
_entity_poly.entity_id
_entity_poly.type
_entity_poly.pdbx_seq_one_letter_code
_entity_poly.pdbx_strand_id
1 'polypeptide(L)'
;MKFRFPIVIIDEDFRSENTSGLGIRALAQAFESEGFEVLGVTSYGDLSQFAQQQSRASAFILSIDDEEFTVGPDLDPAVLNLRTFIGEVRRKNADVPIYIYGETKTARHIPNDILRELHGFIHMFEDTPEFVARHIIREAKSYLEGVQPPFFRALIDYAEDGSYSWHCPGHSGGVAFLKSPVGRMFHQFFGENMLRADVCNAVEELGQLLDHTGPVAASERNAARIFNADHCFFVTNGTSTSNKMVWHHTVAPDDVVVVDRNCHKSILHAIIMTGAIPVFMKPTRNHFGIIGPIPKSEFEQSAIKAKIKANPLLADVDHEKVKPRVMTLTQSTYDGVIYNTETIKNMLDGYVDTLHFDEAWLPHAAFHPFYGAYHAMGKRRVRPKESLVFATQSTHKLLAGISQASHVLVQDSQNRALDRDLFNEAYLMHSSTSPQYAIIASCDVAAAMMEPPGGTALVEESILEALDFRRAMRKVEEEFGKDEWWFKVWGPEKLVDEGIGRADDWIMKGEKDGKPKNKKSPRNWHGFGDLADGFNMLDPIKSTIVTPGLDLEGNFAETGIPASVVTKFLAEHGVIVEKTGLYSFFIMFTIGITKGRWNTLLTALQQFKDDYARNQPMWRILPEFCQQHPGYERLGLRDLCQHIHQLYARYDVARLTTEMY
;
A
#
# COMPACT_ATOMS: atom_id res chain seq x y z
N MET A 1 1.32 5.68 29.57
CA MET A 1 1.41 6.55 28.37
C MET A 1 0.08 7.31 28.22
N LYS A 2 -0.05 8.43 27.49
CA LYS A 2 -1.38 9.03 27.22
C LYS A 2 -1.68 9.04 25.73
N PHE A 3 -2.40 8.01 25.28
CA PHE A 3 -3.00 8.00 23.94
C PHE A 3 -4.09 9.07 23.86
N ARG A 4 -4.14 9.82 22.76
CA ARG A 4 -5.09 10.93 22.57
C ARG A 4 -6.15 10.55 21.55
N PHE A 5 -7.23 9.95 22.04
CA PHE A 5 -8.41 9.61 21.24
C PHE A 5 -9.64 10.32 21.82
N PRO A 6 -9.95 11.56 21.39
CA PRO A 6 -11.09 12.31 21.91
C PRO A 6 -12.44 11.61 21.69
N ILE A 7 -13.39 11.95 22.56
CA ILE A 7 -14.82 11.72 22.32
C ILE A 7 -15.33 12.87 21.45
N VAL A 8 -15.95 12.55 20.33
CA VAL A 8 -16.48 13.55 19.39
C VAL A 8 -17.96 13.75 19.66
N ILE A 9 -18.34 15.00 19.93
CA ILE A 9 -19.73 15.41 20.16
C ILE A 9 -20.16 16.27 18.98
N ILE A 10 -21.19 15.84 18.27
CA ILE A 10 -21.82 16.55 17.15
C ILE A 10 -23.18 17.03 17.63
N ASP A 11 -23.29 18.33 17.88
CA ASP A 11 -24.47 18.95 18.48
C ASP A 11 -24.56 20.40 18.00
N GLU A 12 -25.67 20.78 17.36
CA GLU A 12 -25.84 22.11 16.78
C GLU A 12 -25.81 23.24 17.82
N ASP A 13 -26.24 22.91 19.04
CA ASP A 13 -26.29 23.78 20.19
C ASP A 13 -25.07 23.69 21.11
N PHE A 14 -24.01 22.98 20.70
CA PHE A 14 -22.81 22.80 21.53
C PHE A 14 -22.21 24.14 21.99
N ARG A 15 -22.43 25.22 21.22
CA ARG A 15 -22.00 26.59 21.53
C ARG A 15 -23.14 27.54 21.94
N SER A 16 -24.37 27.07 22.02
CA SER A 16 -25.56 27.84 22.38
C SER A 16 -25.74 27.92 23.90
N GLU A 17 -26.28 29.04 24.41
CA GLU A 17 -26.60 29.21 25.85
C GLU A 17 -27.98 28.63 26.25
N ASN A 18 -28.63 27.88 25.34
CA ASN A 18 -29.90 27.23 25.62
C ASN A 18 -29.72 25.96 26.47
N THR A 19 -30.84 25.38 26.90
CA THR A 19 -30.85 24.20 27.77
C THR A 19 -30.08 23.03 27.14
N SER A 20 -30.34 22.72 25.86
CA SER A 20 -29.65 21.67 25.08
C SER A 20 -28.13 21.84 25.12
N GLY A 21 -27.65 23.02 24.74
CA GLY A 21 -26.23 23.38 24.75
C GLY A 21 -25.58 23.33 26.14
N LEU A 22 -26.31 23.70 27.19
CA LEU A 22 -25.82 23.60 28.57
C LEU A 22 -25.68 22.13 29.02
N GLY A 23 -26.64 21.27 28.69
CA GLY A 23 -26.61 19.86 29.06
C GLY A 23 -25.46 19.11 28.38
N ILE A 24 -25.29 19.29 27.07
CA ILE A 24 -24.22 18.59 26.34
C ILE A 24 -22.83 19.07 26.76
N ARG A 25 -22.66 20.36 27.12
CA ARG A 25 -21.40 20.88 27.67
C ARG A 25 -21.13 20.38 29.09
N ALA A 26 -22.16 20.15 29.90
CA ALA A 26 -21.99 19.51 31.21
C ALA A 26 -21.48 18.07 31.05
N LEU A 27 -21.98 17.34 30.05
CA LEU A 27 -21.47 16.02 29.69
C LEU A 27 -20.02 16.08 29.16
N ALA A 28 -19.70 17.05 28.30
CA ALA A 28 -18.32 17.29 27.85
C ALA A 28 -17.37 17.54 29.03
N GLN A 29 -17.77 18.38 29.98
CA GLN A 29 -16.98 18.67 31.17
C GLN A 29 -16.81 17.43 32.07
N ALA A 30 -17.83 16.57 32.16
CA ALA A 30 -17.75 15.31 32.88
C ALA A 30 -16.71 14.37 32.25
N PHE A 31 -16.62 14.29 30.93
CA PHE A 31 -15.56 13.53 30.24
C PHE A 31 -14.15 14.09 30.52
N GLU A 32 -13.99 15.41 30.45
CA GLU A 32 -12.71 16.07 30.73
C GLU A 32 -12.25 15.85 32.18
N SER A 33 -13.19 15.82 33.12
CA SER A 33 -12.92 15.56 34.54
C SER A 33 -12.38 14.14 34.80
N GLU A 34 -12.78 13.17 33.98
CA GLU A 34 -12.28 11.79 33.98
C GLU A 34 -11.02 11.61 33.10
N GLY A 35 -10.48 12.72 32.55
CA GLY A 35 -9.21 12.75 31.84
C GLY A 35 -9.26 12.50 30.32
N PHE A 36 -10.45 12.41 29.74
CA PHE A 36 -10.66 12.26 28.29
C PHE A 36 -10.69 13.62 27.59
N GLU A 37 -10.14 13.68 26.37
CA GLU A 37 -10.27 14.87 25.53
C GLU A 37 -11.64 14.86 24.84
N VAL A 38 -12.27 16.02 24.67
CA VAL A 38 -13.55 16.16 23.97
C VAL A 38 -13.38 17.09 22.78
N LEU A 39 -13.98 16.72 21.66
CA LEU A 39 -14.08 17.55 20.46
C LEU A 39 -15.55 17.83 20.16
N GLY A 40 -16.01 19.04 20.49
CA GLY A 40 -17.38 19.48 20.19
C GLY A 40 -17.48 20.24 18.86
N VAL A 41 -18.44 19.85 18.02
CA VAL A 41 -18.67 20.43 16.69
C VAL A 41 -20.16 20.72 16.47
N THR A 42 -20.45 21.79 15.73
CA THR A 42 -21.79 22.41 15.70
C THR A 42 -22.60 22.16 14.43
N SER A 43 -22.17 21.30 13.50
CA SER A 43 -23.03 20.99 12.36
C SER A 43 -22.77 19.63 11.72
N TYR A 44 -23.85 19.10 11.14
CA TYR A 44 -23.90 17.96 10.24
C TYR A 44 -23.43 18.29 8.81
N GLY A 45 -22.99 19.52 8.53
CA GLY A 45 -22.87 20.03 7.15
C GLY A 45 -21.78 19.40 6.29
N ASP A 46 -20.81 18.70 6.88
CA ASP A 46 -19.81 17.96 6.11
C ASP A 46 -19.39 16.66 6.84
N LEU A 47 -20.38 15.79 7.06
CA LEU A 47 -20.21 14.47 7.72
C LEU A 47 -19.10 13.63 7.06
N SER A 48 -18.86 13.81 5.76
CA SER A 48 -17.75 13.19 5.02
C SER A 48 -16.37 13.62 5.52
N GLN A 49 -16.16 14.89 5.85
CA GLN A 49 -14.88 15.38 6.36
C GLN A 49 -14.64 14.91 7.81
N PHE A 50 -15.69 14.83 8.63
CA PHE A 50 -15.57 14.30 9.99
C PHE A 50 -15.36 12.78 10.01
N ALA A 51 -16.00 12.06 9.08
CA ALA A 51 -15.75 10.65 8.91
C ALA A 51 -14.28 10.35 8.57
N GLN A 52 -13.60 11.24 7.86
CA GLN A 52 -12.16 11.14 7.62
C GLN A 52 -11.29 11.34 8.87
N GLN A 53 -11.81 11.99 9.92
CA GLN A 53 -11.10 12.19 11.20
C GLN A 53 -11.37 11.07 12.23
N GLN A 54 -12.15 10.03 11.89
CA GLN A 54 -12.51 8.90 12.76
C GLN A 54 -11.32 8.13 13.34
N SER A 55 -10.19 8.11 12.65
CA SER A 55 -8.97 7.45 13.14
C SER A 55 -8.49 8.01 14.49
N ARG A 56 -8.99 9.18 14.89
CA ARG A 56 -8.66 9.84 16.16
C ARG A 56 -9.79 9.79 17.19
N ALA A 57 -10.97 9.28 16.87
CA ALA A 57 -12.10 9.26 17.81
C ALA A 57 -12.15 7.96 18.62
N SER A 58 -12.54 8.04 19.89
CA SER A 58 -12.82 6.87 20.75
C SER A 58 -14.32 6.58 20.91
N ALA A 59 -15.18 7.57 20.65
CA ALA A 59 -16.63 7.44 20.57
C ALA A 59 -17.24 8.66 19.83
N PHE A 60 -18.43 8.49 19.27
CA PHE A 60 -19.25 9.55 18.71
C PHE A 60 -20.54 9.73 19.51
N ILE A 61 -20.90 10.98 19.78
CA ILE A 61 -22.19 11.37 20.38
C ILE A 61 -22.87 12.32 19.40
N LEU A 62 -24.06 11.96 18.95
CA LEU A 62 -24.84 12.69 17.96
C LEU A 62 -26.11 13.22 18.62
N SER A 63 -26.27 14.54 18.66
CA SER A 63 -27.44 15.17 19.25
C SER A 63 -28.58 15.28 18.25
N ILE A 64 -29.76 14.81 18.61
CA ILE A 64 -30.94 14.86 17.74
C ILE A 64 -32.07 15.53 18.50
N ASP A 65 -32.56 16.62 17.93
CA ASP A 65 -33.63 17.42 18.51
C ASP A 65 -35.00 16.85 18.17
N ASP A 66 -35.95 17.01 19.09
CA ASP A 66 -37.28 16.44 18.93
C ASP A 66 -38.07 17.02 17.73
N GLU A 67 -37.73 18.26 17.34
CA GLU A 67 -38.30 19.01 16.21
C GLU A 67 -37.80 18.53 14.84
N GLU A 68 -36.70 17.77 14.81
CA GLU A 68 -36.13 17.24 13.56
C GLU A 68 -36.88 16.00 13.04
N PHE A 69 -37.86 15.48 13.80
CA PHE A 69 -38.73 14.37 13.40
C PHE A 69 -40.15 14.83 13.08
N THR A 70 -40.53 14.78 11.81
CA THR A 70 -41.88 15.05 11.32
C THR A 70 -42.71 13.77 11.23
N VAL A 71 -43.98 13.86 11.62
CA VAL A 71 -44.92 12.74 11.48
C VAL A 71 -45.42 12.70 10.02
N GLY A 72 -44.63 12.11 9.13
CA GLY A 72 -44.93 11.98 7.70
C GLY A 72 -44.58 10.58 7.15
N PRO A 73 -45.00 10.26 5.91
CA PRO A 73 -44.64 9.00 5.25
C PRO A 73 -43.18 8.94 4.76
N ASP A 74 -42.51 10.10 4.64
CA ASP A 74 -41.12 10.24 4.21
C ASP A 74 -40.16 10.25 5.42
N LEU A 75 -38.93 9.77 5.23
CA LEU A 75 -37.90 9.79 6.27
C LEU A 75 -37.41 11.22 6.52
N ASP A 76 -37.31 11.58 7.79
CA ASP A 76 -36.85 12.90 8.20
C ASP A 76 -35.41 13.21 7.75
N PRO A 77 -35.08 14.47 7.41
CA PRO A 77 -33.73 14.87 7.03
C PRO A 77 -32.67 14.50 8.08
N ALA A 78 -32.97 14.60 9.38
CA ALA A 78 -32.05 14.19 10.44
C ALA A 78 -31.78 12.69 10.44
N VAL A 79 -32.80 11.86 10.17
CA VAL A 79 -32.65 10.41 10.02
C VAL A 79 -31.79 10.06 8.82
N LEU A 80 -31.94 10.78 7.70
CA LEU A 80 -31.11 10.60 6.51
C LEU A 80 -29.64 11.02 6.76
N ASN A 81 -29.43 12.13 7.45
CA ASN A 81 -28.09 12.60 7.85
C ASN A 81 -27.42 11.60 8.80
N LEU A 82 -28.15 11.13 9.81
CA LEU A 82 -27.69 10.11 10.75
C LEU A 82 -27.31 8.80 10.04
N ARG A 83 -28.19 8.31 9.15
CA ARG A 83 -27.92 7.11 8.36
C ARG A 83 -26.68 7.28 7.49
N THR A 84 -26.51 8.44 6.87
CA THR A 84 -25.35 8.76 6.03
C THR A 84 -24.07 8.77 6.88
N PHE A 85 -24.09 9.44 8.03
CA PHE A 85 -22.96 9.47 8.95
C PHE A 85 -22.56 8.08 9.43
N ILE A 86 -23.51 7.30 9.94
CA ILE A 86 -23.25 5.92 10.41
C ILE A 86 -22.72 5.07 9.28
N GLY A 87 -23.28 5.19 8.06
CA GLY A 87 -22.79 4.49 6.88
C GLY A 87 -21.32 4.80 6.59
N GLU A 88 -20.94 6.07 6.60
CA GLU A 88 -19.56 6.50 6.39
C GLU A 88 -18.62 6.06 7.53
N VAL A 89 -19.09 6.05 8.78
CA VAL A 89 -18.36 5.48 9.92
C VAL A 89 -18.13 3.99 9.74
N ARG A 90 -19.19 3.22 9.54
CA ARG A 90 -19.15 1.76 9.46
C ARG A 90 -18.41 1.27 8.22
N ARG A 91 -18.32 2.08 7.17
CA ARG A 91 -17.47 1.80 5.99
C ARG A 91 -15.98 1.74 6.34
N LYS A 92 -15.52 2.50 7.33
CA LYS A 92 -14.10 2.54 7.75
C LYS A 92 -13.84 1.83 9.07
N ASN A 93 -14.84 1.79 9.96
CA ASN A 93 -14.71 1.28 11.31
C ASN A 93 -16.02 0.61 11.78
N ALA A 94 -15.98 -0.71 11.95
CA ALA A 94 -17.15 -1.49 12.34
C ALA A 94 -17.56 -1.26 13.80
N ASP A 95 -16.61 -0.95 14.68
CA ASP A 95 -16.77 -1.15 16.13
C ASP A 95 -16.75 0.14 16.95
N VAL A 96 -16.43 1.29 16.36
CA VAL A 96 -16.39 2.55 17.12
C VAL A 96 -17.77 2.84 17.75
N PRO A 97 -17.82 3.13 19.06
CA PRO A 97 -19.08 3.44 19.74
C PRO A 97 -19.77 4.68 19.16
N ILE A 98 -21.07 4.56 18.89
CA ILE A 98 -21.92 5.68 18.43
C ILE A 98 -23.14 5.77 19.34
N TYR A 99 -23.35 6.94 19.95
CA TYR A 99 -24.47 7.24 20.82
C TYR A 99 -25.34 8.34 20.23
N ILE A 100 -26.64 8.25 20.49
CA ILE A 100 -27.57 9.35 20.26
C ILE A 100 -27.82 10.06 21.57
N TYR A 101 -27.74 11.39 21.55
CA TYR A 101 -28.14 12.27 22.63
C TYR A 101 -29.45 12.97 22.25
N GLY A 102 -30.43 12.97 23.14
CA GLY A 102 -31.73 13.61 22.84
C GLY A 102 -32.59 13.83 24.09
N GLU A 103 -33.67 14.59 23.91
CA GLU A 103 -34.55 15.04 25.00
C GLU A 103 -35.61 13.99 25.36
N THR A 104 -36.51 13.63 24.43
CA THR A 104 -37.63 12.70 24.71
C THR A 104 -37.72 11.49 23.77
N LYS A 105 -37.00 11.48 22.64
CA LYS A 105 -37.07 10.34 21.70
C LYS A 105 -36.46 9.07 22.30
N THR A 106 -37.24 8.00 22.23
CA THR A 106 -36.81 6.63 22.52
C THR A 106 -36.58 5.84 21.23
N ALA A 107 -36.01 4.64 21.34
CA ALA A 107 -35.75 3.73 20.22
C ALA A 107 -36.94 3.50 19.26
N ARG A 108 -38.19 3.74 19.69
CA ARG A 108 -39.38 3.60 18.83
C ARG A 108 -39.44 4.56 17.64
N HIS A 109 -38.70 5.66 17.69
CA HIS A 109 -38.71 6.70 16.66
C HIS A 109 -37.57 6.55 15.65
N ILE A 110 -36.64 5.63 15.89
CA ILE A 110 -35.49 5.39 15.03
C ILE A 110 -35.72 4.13 14.20
N PRO A 111 -35.51 4.18 12.88
CA PRO A 111 -35.55 3.00 12.03
C PRO A 111 -34.62 1.87 12.53
N ASN A 112 -35.07 0.62 12.43
CA ASN A 112 -34.34 -0.53 12.96
C ASN A 112 -32.97 -0.76 12.31
N ASP A 113 -32.78 -0.33 11.06
CA ASP A 113 -31.47 -0.38 10.39
C ASP A 113 -30.45 0.54 11.06
N ILE A 114 -30.87 1.69 11.58
CA ILE A 114 -30.02 2.63 12.32
C ILE A 114 -29.80 2.13 13.75
N LEU A 115 -30.86 1.69 14.44
CA LEU A 115 -30.78 1.19 15.81
C LEU A 115 -29.73 0.10 16.00
N ARG A 116 -29.57 -0.78 15.00
CA ARG A 116 -28.61 -1.89 15.05
C ARG A 116 -27.15 -1.45 15.02
N GLU A 117 -26.87 -0.23 14.58
CA GLU A 117 -25.51 0.32 14.45
C GLU A 117 -25.10 1.19 15.65
N LEU A 118 -26.07 1.56 16.49
CA LEU A 118 -25.88 2.39 17.68
C LEU A 118 -25.50 1.54 18.90
N HIS A 119 -24.72 2.14 19.80
CA HIS A 119 -24.35 1.53 21.08
C HIS A 119 -25.32 1.92 22.21
N GLY A 120 -25.96 3.09 22.12
CA GLY A 120 -26.92 3.51 23.13
C GLY A 120 -27.58 4.85 22.86
N PHE A 121 -28.54 5.17 23.73
CA PHE A 121 -29.24 6.46 23.81
C PHE A 121 -28.89 7.14 25.13
N ILE A 122 -28.72 8.45 25.08
CA ILE A 122 -28.47 9.31 26.22
C ILE A 122 -29.67 10.24 26.33
N HIS A 123 -30.39 10.13 27.46
CA HIS A 123 -31.54 10.98 27.74
C HIS A 123 -31.10 12.18 28.58
N MET A 124 -31.23 13.37 28.01
CA MET A 124 -30.68 14.61 28.56
C MET A 124 -31.14 14.93 29.99
N PHE A 125 -32.39 14.61 30.34
CA PHE A 125 -32.99 14.99 31.62
C PHE A 125 -33.18 13.83 32.61
N GLU A 126 -32.84 12.60 32.20
CA GLU A 126 -33.09 11.41 33.02
C GLU A 126 -31.83 10.92 33.74
N ASP A 127 -30.65 11.13 33.15
CA ASP A 127 -29.37 10.67 33.70
C ASP A 127 -28.47 11.83 34.15
N THR A 128 -27.56 11.56 35.10
CA THR A 128 -26.53 12.53 35.48
C THR A 128 -25.37 12.51 34.49
N PRO A 129 -24.81 13.67 34.09
CA PRO A 129 -23.67 13.74 33.18
C PRO A 129 -22.47 12.86 33.61
N GLU A 130 -22.20 12.77 34.91
CA GLU A 130 -21.09 11.97 35.45
C GLU A 130 -21.30 10.47 35.27
N PHE A 131 -22.54 9.98 35.39
CA PHE A 131 -22.85 8.57 35.20
C PHE A 131 -22.72 8.19 33.73
N VAL A 132 -23.32 8.98 32.84
CA VAL A 132 -23.23 8.80 31.38
C VAL A 132 -21.78 8.85 30.92
N ALA A 133 -21.00 9.82 31.42
CA ALA A 133 -19.59 9.95 31.07
C ALA A 133 -18.80 8.68 31.41
N ARG A 134 -18.97 8.13 32.62
CA ARG A 134 -18.30 6.88 33.02
C ARG A 134 -18.72 5.68 32.17
N HIS A 135 -19.99 5.59 31.82
CA HIS A 135 -20.49 4.53 30.95
C HIS A 135 -19.83 4.59 29.56
N ILE A 136 -19.84 5.75 28.92
CA ILE A 136 -19.26 5.94 27.59
C ILE A 136 -17.75 5.76 27.61
N ILE A 137 -17.07 6.26 28.65
CA ILE A 137 -15.62 6.04 28.84
C ILE A 137 -15.30 4.55 28.95
N ARG A 138 -16.13 3.76 29.62
CA ARG A 138 -15.93 2.31 29.71
C ARG A 138 -15.98 1.66 28.32
N GLU A 139 -16.98 2.00 27.51
CA GLU A 139 -17.11 1.46 26.15
C GLU A 139 -16.00 1.96 25.23
N ALA A 140 -15.61 3.24 25.34
CA ALA A 140 -14.49 3.82 24.61
C ALA A 140 -13.16 3.11 24.94
N LYS A 141 -12.90 2.80 26.22
CA LYS A 141 -11.74 2.00 26.63
C LYS A 141 -11.79 0.58 26.09
N SER A 142 -12.94 -0.09 26.20
CA SER A 142 -13.14 -1.43 25.66
C SER A 142 -12.88 -1.49 24.15
N TYR A 143 -13.32 -0.47 23.40
CA TYR A 143 -13.03 -0.32 21.99
C TYR A 143 -11.53 -0.13 21.73
N LEU A 144 -10.87 0.80 22.44
CA LEU A 144 -9.42 1.05 22.27
C LEU A 144 -8.54 -0.14 22.65
N GLU A 145 -8.96 -0.96 23.61
CA GLU A 145 -8.28 -2.23 23.95
C GLU A 145 -8.54 -3.32 22.91
N GLY A 146 -9.72 -3.33 22.30
CA GLY A 146 -10.11 -4.30 21.26
C GLY A 146 -9.41 -4.11 19.93
N VAL A 147 -9.05 -2.87 19.57
CA VAL A 147 -8.36 -2.56 18.29
C VAL A 147 -6.85 -2.84 18.32
N GLN A 148 -6.27 -3.07 19.50
CA GLN A 148 -4.84 -3.32 19.64
C GLN A 148 -4.52 -4.77 19.25
N PRO A 149 -3.66 -5.01 18.24
CA PRO A 149 -3.28 -6.36 17.88
C PRO A 149 -2.34 -6.98 18.93
N PRO A 150 -2.22 -8.32 18.97
CA PRO A 150 -1.72 -9.05 20.15
C PRO A 150 -0.32 -8.63 20.62
N PHE A 151 0.64 -8.51 19.71
CA PHE A 151 2.02 -8.16 20.05
C PHE A 151 2.15 -6.68 20.40
N PHE A 152 1.48 -5.79 19.65
CA PHE A 152 1.50 -4.37 19.99
C PHE A 152 0.89 -4.07 21.36
N ARG A 153 -0.22 -4.75 21.70
CA ARG A 153 -0.82 -4.68 23.03
C ARG A 153 0.16 -5.09 24.13
N ALA A 154 0.78 -6.26 24.00
CA ALA A 154 1.74 -6.75 24.99
C ALA A 154 2.94 -5.80 25.13
N LEU A 155 3.39 -5.19 24.03
CA LEU A 155 4.47 -4.20 24.03
C LEU A 155 4.08 -2.89 24.74
N ILE A 156 2.83 -2.45 24.61
CA ILE A 156 2.30 -1.30 25.37
C ILE A 156 2.28 -1.64 26.85
N ASP A 157 1.70 -2.78 27.23
CA ASP A 157 1.57 -3.21 28.63
C ASP A 157 2.96 -3.27 29.30
N TYR A 158 3.95 -3.89 28.65
CA TYR A 158 5.34 -3.91 29.13
C TYR A 158 5.94 -2.50 29.29
N ALA A 159 5.69 -1.62 28.32
CA ALA A 159 6.22 -0.25 28.38
C ALA A 159 5.58 0.59 29.50
N GLU A 160 4.34 0.27 29.89
CA GLU A 160 3.62 0.94 30.98
C GLU A 160 3.98 0.41 32.36
N ASP A 161 4.31 -0.87 32.49
CA ASP A 161 4.71 -1.49 33.76
C ASP A 161 5.99 -0.88 34.36
N GLY A 162 6.84 -0.24 33.55
CA GLY A 162 7.97 0.56 34.03
C GLY A 162 9.08 -0.23 34.72
N SER A 163 9.18 -1.53 34.42
CA SER A 163 10.13 -2.46 35.04
C SER A 163 11.60 -2.09 34.78
N TYR A 164 12.42 -2.10 35.84
CA TYR A 164 13.88 -1.94 35.72
C TYR A 164 14.50 -3.23 35.19
N SER A 165 15.03 -3.18 33.97
CA SER A 165 15.68 -4.31 33.31
C SER A 165 17.19 -4.37 33.59
N TRP A 166 17.69 -5.59 33.84
CA TRP A 166 19.12 -5.91 34.00
C TRP A 166 19.66 -6.75 32.83
N HIS A 167 19.05 -6.60 31.66
CA HIS A 167 19.38 -7.33 30.44
C HIS A 167 19.65 -6.36 29.27
N CYS A 168 20.04 -6.89 28.12
CA CYS A 168 20.16 -6.12 26.88
C CYS A 168 18.80 -5.54 26.43
N PRO A 169 18.76 -4.46 25.63
CA PRO A 169 19.91 -3.68 25.13
C PRO A 169 20.55 -2.77 26.19
N GLY A 170 21.85 -2.50 26.05
CA GLY A 170 22.64 -1.74 27.04
C GLY A 170 22.25 -0.26 27.22
N HIS A 171 21.34 0.28 26.39
CA HIS A 171 20.78 1.60 26.63
C HIS A 171 19.67 1.61 27.70
N SER A 172 19.17 0.44 28.12
CA SER A 172 18.18 0.26 29.18
C SER A 172 16.96 1.16 29.02
N GLY A 173 16.22 0.99 27.91
CA GLY A 173 15.03 1.81 27.63
C GLY A 173 15.35 3.28 27.31
N GLY A 174 16.61 3.62 27.06
CA GLY A 174 17.05 4.95 26.62
C GLY A 174 17.83 5.73 27.69
N VAL A 175 17.92 5.21 28.92
CA VAL A 175 18.62 5.84 30.05
C VAL A 175 20.09 6.13 29.75
N ALA A 176 20.79 5.26 29.01
CA ALA A 176 22.19 5.50 28.68
C ALA A 176 22.39 6.75 27.80
N PHE A 177 21.44 7.04 26.90
CA PHE A 177 21.51 8.22 26.03
C PHE A 177 21.43 9.53 26.81
N LEU A 178 20.73 9.54 27.95
CA LEU A 178 20.64 10.73 28.82
C LEU A 178 21.98 11.12 29.47
N LYS A 179 22.99 10.25 29.42
CA LYS A 179 24.32 10.47 30.02
C LYS A 179 25.26 11.32 29.16
N SER A 180 24.86 11.75 27.97
CA SER A 180 25.66 12.56 27.05
C SER A 180 24.82 13.61 26.33
N PRO A 181 25.33 14.83 26.06
CA PRO A 181 24.58 15.85 25.30
C PRO A 181 24.08 15.36 23.93
N VAL A 182 24.91 14.66 23.16
CA VAL A 182 24.49 14.10 21.86
C VAL A 182 23.46 12.98 22.02
N GLY A 183 23.58 12.18 23.09
CA GLY A 183 22.60 11.15 23.41
C GLY A 183 21.25 11.76 23.83
N ARG A 184 21.25 12.88 24.55
CA ARG A 184 20.01 13.58 24.90
C ARG A 184 19.31 14.13 23.66
N MET A 185 20.05 14.65 22.68
CA MET A 185 19.49 15.04 21.38
C MET A 185 18.86 13.84 20.67
N PHE A 186 19.54 12.69 20.65
CA PHE A 186 19.02 11.45 20.07
C PHE A 186 17.74 10.97 20.77
N HIS A 187 17.73 10.96 22.11
CA HIS A 187 16.58 10.58 22.91
C HIS A 187 15.39 11.53 22.69
N GLN A 188 15.61 12.83 22.56
CA GLN A 188 14.55 13.81 22.27
C GLN A 188 14.00 13.66 20.85
N PHE A 189 14.87 13.32 19.89
CA PHE A 189 14.48 13.13 18.49
C PHE A 189 13.63 11.88 18.29
N PHE A 190 14.06 10.73 18.81
CA PHE A 190 13.33 9.46 18.65
C PHE A 190 12.19 9.27 19.67
N GLY A 191 12.31 9.88 20.84
CA GLY A 191 11.34 9.75 21.92
C GLY A 191 11.53 8.49 22.77
N GLU A 192 11.05 8.57 24.02
CA GLU A 192 11.22 7.54 25.03
C GLU A 192 10.52 6.21 24.67
N ASN A 193 9.33 6.29 24.07
CA ASN A 193 8.54 5.09 23.76
C ASN A 193 9.23 4.18 22.74
N MET A 194 9.85 4.74 21.71
CA MET A 194 10.60 3.96 20.73
C MET A 194 11.79 3.26 21.36
N LEU A 195 12.45 3.91 22.32
CA LEU A 195 13.61 3.34 23.04
C LEU A 195 13.19 2.33 24.10
N ARG A 196 12.01 2.46 24.71
CA ARG A 196 11.44 1.46 25.62
C ARG A 196 10.90 0.23 24.89
N ALA A 197 10.44 0.41 23.65
CA ALA A 197 10.04 -0.70 22.78
C ALA A 197 11.23 -1.52 22.26
N ASP A 198 12.46 -1.00 22.36
CA ASP A 198 13.69 -1.73 22.00
C ASP A 198 14.10 -2.66 23.14
N VAL A 199 13.54 -3.85 23.12
CA VAL A 199 13.71 -4.91 24.14
C VAL A 199 14.31 -6.17 23.51
N CYS A 200 14.77 -7.10 24.37
CA CYS A 200 15.31 -8.37 23.91
C CYS A 200 14.42 -9.56 24.33
N ASN A 201 14.79 -10.72 23.83
CA ASN A 201 14.14 -12.00 24.09
C ASN A 201 14.13 -12.46 25.56
N ALA A 202 14.79 -11.74 26.47
CA ALA A 202 14.69 -11.98 27.91
C ALA A 202 13.32 -11.61 28.50
N VAL A 203 12.50 -10.84 27.78
CA VAL A 203 11.15 -10.47 28.18
C VAL A 203 10.18 -11.57 27.76
N GLU A 204 10.00 -12.59 28.60
CA GLU A 204 9.22 -13.80 28.28
C GLU A 204 7.76 -13.52 27.90
N GLU A 205 7.15 -12.50 28.51
CA GLU A 205 5.76 -12.10 28.27
C GLU A 205 5.48 -11.63 26.84
N LEU A 206 6.50 -11.15 26.11
CA LEU A 206 6.37 -10.74 24.70
C LEU A 206 6.52 -11.91 23.72
N GLY A 207 6.95 -13.08 24.21
CA GLY A 207 7.28 -14.23 23.38
C GLY A 207 8.56 -14.02 22.57
N GLN A 208 8.84 -14.96 21.65
CA GLN A 208 10.03 -14.89 20.79
C GLN A 208 9.67 -15.00 19.31
N LEU A 209 10.26 -14.13 18.50
CA LEU A 209 10.12 -14.11 17.05
C LEU A 209 10.69 -15.38 16.40
N LEU A 210 11.88 -15.81 16.84
CA LEU A 210 12.61 -16.94 16.24
C LEU A 210 11.97 -18.31 16.53
N ASP A 211 11.26 -18.42 17.66
CA ASP A 211 10.58 -19.65 18.06
C ASP A 211 9.07 -19.60 17.75
N HIS A 212 8.58 -18.47 17.24
CA HIS A 212 7.15 -18.23 16.98
C HIS A 212 6.27 -18.53 18.21
N THR A 213 6.56 -17.87 19.35
CA THR A 213 5.87 -18.09 20.63
C THR A 213 5.18 -16.83 21.17
N GLY A 214 4.28 -17.02 22.14
CA GLY A 214 3.64 -15.92 22.87
C GLY A 214 2.80 -14.96 21.99
N PRO A 215 2.76 -13.66 22.33
CA PRO A 215 2.10 -12.63 21.53
C PRO A 215 2.56 -12.57 20.07
N VAL A 216 3.84 -12.80 19.77
CA VAL A 216 4.33 -12.84 18.37
C VAL A 216 3.59 -13.90 17.56
N ALA A 217 3.48 -15.13 18.09
CA ALA A 217 2.76 -16.22 17.43
C ALA A 217 1.27 -15.93 17.26
N ALA A 218 0.66 -15.20 18.20
CA ALA A 218 -0.72 -14.77 18.11
C ALA A 218 -0.91 -13.75 16.99
N SER A 219 0.00 -12.79 16.87
CA SER A 219 0.04 -11.80 15.79
C SER A 219 0.29 -12.40 14.42
N GLU A 220 1.23 -13.34 14.29
CA GLU A 220 1.47 -14.07 13.04
C GLU A 220 0.23 -14.86 12.59
N ARG A 221 -0.46 -15.53 13.51
CA ARG A 221 -1.74 -16.21 13.22
C ARG A 221 -2.84 -15.22 12.84
N ASN A 222 -2.92 -14.08 13.53
CA ASN A 222 -3.90 -13.05 13.21
C ASN A 222 -3.65 -12.45 11.81
N ALA A 223 -2.39 -12.15 11.50
CA ALA A 223 -1.98 -11.68 10.18
C ALA A 223 -2.27 -12.73 9.09
N ALA A 224 -1.97 -14.01 9.32
CA ALA A 224 -2.31 -15.08 8.36
C ALA A 224 -3.81 -15.10 8.04
N ARG A 225 -4.67 -14.98 9.06
CA ARG A 225 -6.13 -14.86 8.92
C ARG A 225 -6.52 -13.65 8.07
N ILE A 226 -5.95 -12.48 8.36
CA ILE A 226 -6.26 -11.21 7.67
C ILE A 226 -5.83 -11.27 6.19
N PHE A 227 -4.64 -11.79 5.92
CA PHE A 227 -4.09 -11.91 4.57
C PHE A 227 -4.60 -13.14 3.79
N ASN A 228 -5.49 -13.96 4.37
CA ASN A 228 -6.04 -15.18 3.77
C ASN A 228 -4.97 -16.25 3.44
N ALA A 229 -3.94 -16.35 4.27
CA ALA A 229 -2.87 -17.35 4.19
C ALA A 229 -3.03 -18.40 5.32
N ASP A 230 -2.43 -19.58 5.15
CA ASP A 230 -2.37 -20.59 6.21
C ASP A 230 -1.28 -20.24 7.25
N HIS A 231 -0.18 -19.65 6.78
CA HIS A 231 0.91 -19.18 7.61
C HIS A 231 1.34 -17.76 7.23
N CYS A 232 1.74 -16.98 8.22
CA CYS A 232 2.39 -15.69 8.05
C CYS A 232 3.59 -15.65 9.00
N PHE A 233 4.76 -15.28 8.47
CA PHE A 233 5.97 -15.08 9.26
C PHE A 233 6.39 -13.63 9.16
N PHE A 234 6.64 -13.00 10.30
CA PHE A 234 7.13 -11.62 10.34
C PHE A 234 8.63 -11.60 10.09
N VAL A 235 9.12 -10.70 9.24
CA VAL A 235 10.54 -10.59 8.89
C VAL A 235 11.01 -9.16 9.11
N THR A 236 12.10 -9.00 9.86
CA THR A 236 12.61 -7.68 10.27
C THR A 236 13.78 -7.17 9.42
N ASN A 237 14.05 -7.81 8.27
CA ASN A 237 15.19 -7.47 7.40
C ASN A 237 14.79 -7.37 5.91
N GLY A 238 13.52 -7.00 5.68
CA GLY A 238 12.91 -6.73 4.38
C GLY A 238 12.65 -7.98 3.53
N THR A 239 11.88 -7.80 2.45
CA THR A 239 11.56 -8.88 1.48
C THR A 239 12.82 -9.43 0.80
N SER A 240 13.91 -8.66 0.75
CA SER A 240 15.22 -9.16 0.36
C SER A 240 15.66 -10.40 1.13
N THR A 241 15.27 -10.49 2.40
CA THR A 241 15.56 -11.59 3.31
C THR A 241 14.47 -12.65 3.24
N SER A 242 13.19 -12.23 3.23
CA SER A 242 12.03 -13.10 3.04
C SER A 242 12.18 -14.01 1.80
N ASN A 243 12.61 -13.43 0.68
CA ASN A 243 12.88 -14.16 -0.55
C ASN A 243 13.94 -15.26 -0.37
N LYS A 244 15.00 -14.99 0.40
CA LYS A 244 16.06 -15.98 0.66
C LYS A 244 15.59 -17.08 1.59
N MET A 245 14.76 -16.75 2.60
CA MET A 245 14.15 -17.74 3.50
C MET A 245 13.31 -18.75 2.71
N VAL A 246 12.45 -18.27 1.79
CA VAL A 246 11.67 -19.15 0.90
C VAL A 246 12.59 -20.01 0.02
N TRP A 247 13.63 -19.42 -0.56
CA TRP A 247 14.55 -20.16 -1.43
C TRP A 247 15.37 -21.22 -0.68
N HIS A 248 15.98 -20.88 0.46
CA HIS A 248 16.75 -21.84 1.26
C HIS A 248 15.89 -22.95 1.87
N HIS A 249 14.59 -22.74 2.03
CA HIS A 249 13.66 -23.81 2.41
C HIS A 249 13.37 -24.79 1.24
N THR A 250 13.36 -24.29 -0.01
CA THR A 250 12.78 -25.02 -1.15
C THR A 250 13.81 -25.55 -2.16
N VAL A 251 15.02 -25.00 -2.16
CA VAL A 251 16.04 -25.20 -3.20
C VAL A 251 17.35 -25.70 -2.59
N ALA A 252 17.85 -26.82 -3.12
CA ALA A 252 19.16 -27.36 -2.84
C ALA A 252 20.16 -27.01 -3.97
N PRO A 253 21.47 -27.24 -3.77
CA PRO A 253 22.46 -27.10 -4.84
C PRO A 253 22.11 -27.95 -6.07
N ASP A 254 22.41 -27.41 -7.26
CA ASP A 254 22.15 -28.02 -8.57
C ASP A 254 20.67 -28.20 -8.95
N ASP A 255 19.74 -27.82 -8.07
CA ASP A 255 18.31 -27.82 -8.39
C ASP A 255 17.99 -26.83 -9.51
N VAL A 256 17.09 -27.23 -10.40
CA VAL A 256 16.60 -26.37 -11.48
C VAL A 256 15.46 -25.49 -10.97
N VAL A 257 15.56 -24.19 -11.27
CA VAL A 257 14.61 -23.18 -10.79
C VAL A 257 14.11 -22.32 -11.95
N VAL A 258 12.82 -21.96 -11.95
CA VAL A 258 12.21 -21.11 -12.98
C VAL A 258 12.08 -19.70 -12.43
N VAL A 259 12.66 -18.71 -13.10
CA VAL A 259 12.82 -17.37 -12.52
C VAL A 259 12.43 -16.31 -13.52
N ASP A 260 11.62 -15.34 -13.10
CA ASP A 260 11.42 -14.11 -13.84
C ASP A 260 12.77 -13.40 -14.09
N ARG A 261 13.06 -13.04 -15.34
CA ARG A 261 14.27 -12.28 -15.65
C ARG A 261 14.24 -10.87 -15.04
N ASN A 262 13.06 -10.31 -14.82
CA ASN A 262 12.82 -9.09 -14.04
C ASN A 262 12.69 -9.39 -12.53
N CYS A 263 13.64 -10.13 -11.97
CA CYS A 263 13.66 -10.43 -10.55
C CYS A 263 14.46 -9.40 -9.75
N HIS A 264 14.09 -9.23 -8.48
CA HIS A 264 14.86 -8.42 -7.55
C HIS A 264 16.25 -9.01 -7.29
N LYS A 265 17.23 -8.16 -6.96
CA LYS A 265 18.62 -8.58 -6.66
C LYS A 265 18.69 -9.70 -5.61
N SER A 266 17.76 -9.74 -4.67
CA SER A 266 17.70 -10.82 -3.66
C SER A 266 17.49 -12.21 -4.25
N ILE A 267 16.77 -12.34 -5.37
CA ILE A 267 16.57 -13.62 -6.05
C ILE A 267 17.86 -14.05 -6.72
N LEU A 268 18.57 -13.13 -7.38
CA LEU A 268 19.91 -13.39 -7.91
C LEU A 268 20.88 -13.82 -6.80
N HIS A 269 20.83 -13.15 -5.64
CA HIS A 269 21.62 -13.56 -4.48
C HIS A 269 21.22 -14.95 -3.98
N ALA A 270 19.93 -15.28 -3.95
CA ALA A 270 19.46 -16.61 -3.54
C ALA A 270 19.96 -17.70 -4.49
N ILE A 271 19.94 -17.47 -5.81
CA ILE A 271 20.52 -18.37 -6.82
C ILE A 271 22.00 -18.61 -6.52
N ILE A 272 22.77 -17.54 -6.27
CA ILE A 272 24.19 -17.62 -5.94
C ILE A 272 24.43 -18.40 -4.64
N MET A 273 23.64 -18.13 -3.60
CA MET A 273 23.82 -18.74 -2.26
C MET A 273 23.41 -20.22 -2.23
N THR A 274 22.41 -20.60 -3.00
CA THR A 274 21.90 -21.99 -3.06
C THR A 274 22.67 -22.84 -4.07
N GLY A 275 23.35 -22.23 -5.06
CA GLY A 275 23.98 -22.98 -6.15
C GLY A 275 22.97 -23.54 -7.16
N ALA A 276 21.77 -22.96 -7.23
CA ALA A 276 20.71 -23.40 -8.13
C ALA A 276 21.01 -23.08 -9.60
N ILE A 277 20.41 -23.84 -10.52
CA ILE A 277 20.56 -23.66 -11.97
C ILE A 277 19.31 -22.94 -12.52
N PRO A 278 19.40 -21.64 -12.86
CA PRO A 278 18.23 -20.86 -13.26
C PRO A 278 17.83 -21.07 -14.72
N VAL A 279 16.53 -21.18 -14.94
CA VAL A 279 15.85 -21.09 -16.24
C VAL A 279 15.02 -19.81 -16.23
N PHE A 280 15.40 -18.83 -17.05
CA PHE A 280 14.75 -17.52 -17.04
C PHE A 280 13.51 -17.44 -17.95
N MET A 281 12.46 -16.80 -17.45
CA MET A 281 11.31 -16.34 -18.24
C MET A 281 11.55 -14.91 -18.70
N LYS A 282 11.46 -14.65 -20.01
CA LYS A 282 11.80 -13.34 -20.57
C LYS A 282 10.52 -12.46 -20.60
N PRO A 283 10.48 -11.34 -19.87
CA PRO A 283 9.37 -10.40 -19.97
C PRO A 283 9.38 -9.65 -21.30
N THR A 284 8.22 -9.11 -21.67
CA THR A 284 8.12 -8.12 -22.74
C THR A 284 8.63 -6.75 -22.28
N ARG A 285 8.83 -5.83 -23.23
CA ARG A 285 9.23 -4.44 -22.98
C ARG A 285 8.67 -3.55 -24.08
N ASN A 286 8.34 -2.30 -23.75
CA ASN A 286 7.94 -1.29 -24.74
C ASN A 286 9.05 -0.23 -24.92
N HIS A 287 8.93 0.61 -25.94
CA HIS A 287 9.96 1.62 -26.26
C HIS A 287 10.09 2.76 -25.23
N PHE A 288 9.09 2.96 -24.36
CA PHE A 288 9.24 3.85 -23.19
C PHE A 288 10.18 3.28 -22.13
N GLY A 289 10.59 2.01 -22.29
CA GLY A 289 11.46 1.31 -21.39
C GLY A 289 10.74 0.73 -20.17
N ILE A 290 9.41 0.62 -20.25
CA ILE A 290 8.58 -0.07 -19.26
C ILE A 290 8.75 -1.56 -19.50
N ILE A 291 9.03 -2.30 -18.42
CA ILE A 291 9.05 -3.76 -18.47
C ILE A 291 7.61 -4.26 -18.40
N GLY A 292 7.20 -4.96 -19.45
CA GLY A 292 5.88 -5.55 -19.58
C GLY A 292 5.80 -6.93 -18.92
N PRO A 293 4.68 -7.63 -19.11
CA PRO A 293 4.50 -8.96 -18.55
C PRO A 293 5.33 -10.00 -19.30
N ILE A 294 5.64 -11.10 -18.62
CA ILE A 294 6.00 -12.37 -19.24
C ILE A 294 4.78 -12.90 -20.01
N PRO A 295 4.92 -13.22 -21.31
CA PRO A 295 3.84 -13.80 -22.10
C PRO A 295 3.29 -15.09 -21.48
N LYS A 296 1.98 -15.33 -21.58
CA LYS A 296 1.34 -16.55 -21.03
C LYS A 296 2.00 -17.85 -21.53
N SER A 297 2.45 -17.87 -22.79
CA SER A 297 3.12 -19.04 -23.40
C SER A 297 4.41 -19.45 -22.67
N GLU A 298 5.09 -18.53 -21.99
CA GLU A 298 6.32 -18.83 -21.23
C GLU A 298 6.05 -19.66 -19.98
N PHE A 299 4.81 -19.67 -19.49
CA PHE A 299 4.36 -20.50 -18.35
C PHE A 299 3.91 -21.90 -18.79
N GLU A 300 3.86 -22.20 -20.09
CA GLU A 300 3.56 -23.54 -20.56
C GLU A 300 4.71 -24.50 -20.21
N GLN A 301 4.37 -25.69 -19.71
CA GLN A 301 5.37 -26.69 -19.32
C GLN A 301 6.28 -27.08 -20.49
N SER A 302 5.75 -27.11 -21.72
CA SER A 302 6.51 -27.33 -22.96
C SER A 302 7.59 -26.27 -23.18
N ALA A 303 7.27 -24.98 -22.98
CA ALA A 303 8.22 -23.89 -23.11
C ALA A 303 9.32 -23.96 -22.05
N ILE A 304 8.96 -24.28 -20.80
CA ILE A 304 9.92 -24.46 -19.71
C ILE A 304 10.86 -25.64 -20.00
N LYS A 305 10.32 -26.79 -20.43
CA LYS A 305 11.12 -27.97 -20.82
C LYS A 305 12.07 -27.68 -21.97
N ALA A 306 11.63 -26.92 -22.98
CA ALA A 306 12.48 -26.51 -24.09
C ALA A 306 13.68 -25.67 -23.61
N LYS A 307 13.47 -24.77 -22.64
CA LYS A 307 14.55 -23.97 -22.05
C LYS A 307 15.48 -24.78 -21.17
N ILE A 308 14.95 -25.74 -20.40
CA ILE A 308 15.76 -26.70 -19.63
C ILE A 308 16.71 -27.45 -20.57
N LYS A 309 16.19 -27.99 -21.67
CA LYS A 309 16.97 -28.70 -22.69
C LYS A 309 18.02 -27.82 -23.39
N ALA A 310 17.74 -26.54 -23.55
CA ALA A 310 18.65 -25.59 -24.17
C ALA A 310 19.69 -25.02 -23.20
N ASN A 311 19.58 -25.27 -21.89
CA ASN A 311 20.46 -24.70 -20.88
C ASN A 311 21.82 -25.42 -20.87
N PRO A 312 22.95 -24.74 -21.17
CA PRO A 312 24.26 -25.36 -21.20
C PRO A 312 24.69 -25.97 -19.85
N LEU A 313 24.18 -25.45 -18.73
CA LEU A 313 24.48 -25.96 -17.39
C LEU A 313 23.81 -27.31 -17.09
N LEU A 314 22.87 -27.74 -17.94
CA LEU A 314 22.10 -28.98 -17.78
C LEU A 314 22.40 -30.00 -18.89
N ALA A 315 23.45 -29.79 -19.69
CA ALA A 315 23.75 -30.61 -20.87
C ALA A 315 23.96 -32.11 -20.56
N ASP A 316 24.48 -32.42 -19.37
CA ASP A 316 24.79 -33.79 -18.92
C ASP A 316 23.66 -34.42 -18.08
N VAL A 317 22.50 -33.76 -17.97
CA VAL A 317 21.39 -34.18 -17.11
C VAL A 317 20.26 -34.78 -17.95
N ASP A 318 19.58 -35.80 -17.43
CA ASP A 318 18.38 -36.36 -18.05
C ASP A 318 17.21 -35.36 -17.94
N HIS A 319 17.04 -34.53 -18.97
CA HIS A 319 16.06 -33.42 -18.99
C HIS A 319 14.61 -33.86 -18.70
N GLU A 320 14.23 -35.10 -19.02
CA GLU A 320 12.87 -35.60 -18.80
C GLU A 320 12.58 -35.88 -17.31
N LYS A 321 13.63 -36.03 -16.49
CA LYS A 321 13.52 -36.21 -15.04
C LYS A 321 13.69 -34.92 -14.25
N VAL A 322 14.10 -33.84 -14.92
CA VAL A 322 14.26 -32.53 -14.27
C VAL A 322 12.88 -31.98 -13.92
N LYS A 323 12.64 -31.81 -12.62
CA LYS A 323 11.45 -31.15 -12.09
C LYS A 323 11.88 -29.84 -11.41
N PRO A 324 11.42 -28.67 -11.88
CA PRO A 324 11.78 -27.42 -11.23
C PRO A 324 11.27 -27.34 -9.79
N ARG A 325 12.11 -26.86 -8.87
CA ARG A 325 11.77 -26.79 -7.44
C ARG A 325 10.90 -25.59 -7.11
N VAL A 326 11.28 -24.43 -7.62
CA VAL A 326 10.58 -23.17 -7.38
C VAL A 326 10.40 -22.40 -8.68
N MET A 327 9.22 -21.79 -8.85
CA MET A 327 8.97 -20.73 -9.81
C MET A 327 8.88 -19.42 -9.04
N THR A 328 9.77 -18.47 -9.30
CA THR A 328 9.70 -17.13 -8.71
C THR A 328 9.28 -16.10 -9.74
N LEU A 329 8.18 -15.38 -9.46
CA LEU A 329 7.63 -14.32 -10.31
C LEU A 329 7.49 -13.01 -9.53
N THR A 330 7.99 -11.91 -10.10
CA THR A 330 7.75 -10.56 -9.54
C THR A 330 6.31 -10.12 -9.80
N GLN A 331 5.55 -9.86 -8.74
CA GLN A 331 4.11 -9.62 -8.81
C GLN A 331 3.68 -8.44 -7.93
N SER A 332 3.34 -7.26 -8.42
CA SER A 332 3.38 -6.80 -9.80
C SER A 332 4.79 -6.44 -10.26
N THR A 333 4.94 -6.16 -11.55
CA THR A 333 6.13 -5.44 -12.03
C THR A 333 6.19 -4.07 -11.35
N TYR A 334 7.38 -3.46 -11.37
CA TYR A 334 7.60 -2.15 -10.73
C TYR A 334 6.62 -1.07 -11.21
N ASP A 335 6.34 -1.05 -12.52
CA ASP A 335 5.44 -0.08 -13.16
C ASP A 335 3.95 -0.42 -13.01
N GLY A 336 3.62 -1.51 -12.29
CA GLY A 336 2.25 -1.87 -11.92
C GLY A 336 1.57 -2.91 -12.81
N VAL A 337 2.30 -3.65 -13.65
CA VAL A 337 1.69 -4.74 -14.42
C VAL A 337 1.53 -5.96 -13.51
N ILE A 338 0.29 -6.38 -13.31
CA ILE A 338 -0.11 -7.47 -12.41
C ILE A 338 -0.52 -8.70 -13.23
N TYR A 339 -0.19 -9.90 -12.75
CA TYR A 339 -0.55 -11.18 -13.38
C TYR A 339 -1.78 -11.82 -12.74
N ASN A 340 -2.57 -12.56 -13.52
CA ASN A 340 -3.60 -13.45 -12.99
C ASN A 340 -2.93 -14.68 -12.36
N THR A 341 -2.81 -14.68 -11.02
CA THR A 341 -2.07 -15.73 -10.30
C THR A 341 -2.78 -17.08 -10.36
N GLU A 342 -4.11 -17.10 -10.42
CA GLU A 342 -4.90 -18.33 -10.50
C GLU A 342 -4.65 -19.08 -11.83
N THR A 343 -4.48 -18.33 -12.92
CA THR A 343 -4.08 -18.92 -14.22
C THR A 343 -2.70 -19.58 -14.11
N ILE A 344 -1.74 -18.90 -13.47
CA ILE A 344 -0.36 -19.40 -13.32
C ILE A 344 -0.33 -20.64 -12.42
N LYS A 345 -1.04 -20.61 -11.29
CA LYS A 345 -1.20 -21.75 -10.38
C LYS A 345 -1.72 -22.97 -11.14
N ASN A 346 -2.79 -22.81 -11.91
CA ASN A 346 -3.38 -23.93 -12.67
C ASN A 346 -2.45 -24.49 -13.76
N MET A 347 -1.59 -23.66 -14.37
CA MET A 347 -0.67 -24.10 -15.42
C MET A 347 0.54 -24.89 -14.88
N LEU A 348 0.97 -24.59 -13.64
CA LEU A 348 2.21 -25.10 -13.06
C LEU A 348 2.01 -26.05 -11.87
N ASP A 349 0.80 -26.17 -11.32
CA ASP A 349 0.49 -27.07 -10.21
C ASP A 349 0.91 -28.52 -10.53
N GLY A 350 1.61 -29.14 -9.59
CA GLY A 350 2.17 -30.49 -9.73
C GLY A 350 3.42 -30.60 -10.60
N TYR A 351 3.69 -29.64 -11.51
CA TYR A 351 4.93 -29.59 -12.30
C TYR A 351 6.06 -28.86 -11.57
N VAL A 352 5.76 -27.76 -10.88
CA VAL A 352 6.72 -27.04 -10.03
C VAL A 352 6.31 -27.21 -8.57
N ASP A 353 7.23 -27.62 -7.71
CA ASP A 353 6.88 -27.95 -6.31
C ASP A 353 6.46 -26.72 -5.48
N THR A 354 6.99 -25.55 -5.81
CA THR A 354 6.69 -24.30 -5.11
C THR A 354 6.48 -23.13 -6.07
N LEU A 355 5.38 -22.40 -5.90
CA LEU A 355 5.08 -21.18 -6.63
C LEU A 355 5.29 -19.98 -5.71
N HIS A 356 6.32 -19.20 -5.98
CA HIS A 356 6.72 -18.06 -5.18
C HIS A 356 6.42 -16.75 -5.93
N PHE A 357 5.46 -15.99 -5.44
CA PHE A 357 5.12 -14.67 -5.95
C PHE A 357 5.81 -13.61 -5.08
N ASP A 358 6.79 -12.89 -5.64
CA ASP A 358 7.41 -11.74 -4.96
C ASP A 358 6.44 -10.56 -5.05
N GLU A 359 5.57 -10.46 -4.04
CA GLU A 359 4.53 -9.44 -3.85
C GLU A 359 4.99 -8.21 -3.08
N ALA A 360 6.30 -7.89 -3.13
CA ALA A 360 6.86 -6.75 -2.44
C ALA A 360 6.15 -5.43 -2.76
N TRP A 361 5.65 -5.26 -3.98
CA TRP A 361 4.95 -4.07 -4.47
C TRP A 361 3.42 -4.23 -4.55
N LEU A 362 2.86 -5.30 -4.00
CA LEU A 362 1.42 -5.59 -4.07
C LEU A 362 0.81 -6.11 -2.75
N PRO A 363 1.22 -5.64 -1.55
CA PRO A 363 0.70 -6.16 -0.30
C PRO A 363 -0.77 -5.81 -0.03
N HIS A 364 -1.30 -4.79 -0.72
CA HIS A 364 -2.66 -4.26 -0.52
C HIS A 364 -3.74 -5.00 -1.31
N ALA A 365 -3.37 -5.75 -2.35
CA ALA A 365 -4.34 -6.27 -3.33
C ALA A 365 -5.38 -7.21 -2.73
N ALA A 366 -5.03 -7.98 -1.69
CA ALA A 366 -5.94 -8.92 -1.04
C ALA A 366 -7.13 -8.25 -0.33
N PHE A 367 -7.06 -6.95 -0.09
CA PHE A 367 -8.03 -6.22 0.74
C PHE A 367 -9.10 -5.48 -0.06
N HIS A 368 -9.06 -5.54 -1.40
CA HIS A 368 -10.04 -4.86 -2.24
C HIS A 368 -10.49 -5.72 -3.44
N PRO A 369 -11.81 -5.88 -3.68
CA PRO A 369 -12.33 -6.72 -4.77
C PRO A 369 -11.84 -6.35 -6.18
N PHE A 370 -11.43 -5.09 -6.38
CA PHE A 370 -10.88 -4.59 -7.64
C PHE A 370 -9.74 -5.48 -8.19
N TYR A 371 -8.89 -6.02 -7.31
CA TYR A 371 -7.76 -6.83 -7.74
C TYR A 371 -8.13 -8.28 -8.08
N GLY A 372 -9.35 -8.75 -7.77
CA GLY A 372 -9.85 -10.05 -8.22
C GLY A 372 -8.80 -11.18 -8.10
N ALA A 373 -8.50 -11.89 -9.19
CA ALA A 373 -7.51 -12.97 -9.25
C ALA A 373 -6.03 -12.52 -9.36
N TYR A 374 -5.76 -11.21 -9.32
CA TYR A 374 -4.46 -10.62 -9.60
C TYR A 374 -3.54 -10.51 -8.36
N HIS A 375 -3.68 -11.42 -7.39
CA HIS A 375 -2.76 -11.56 -6.24
C HIS A 375 -2.80 -12.99 -5.73
N ALA A 376 -1.74 -13.45 -5.06
CA ALA A 376 -1.54 -14.85 -4.71
C ALA A 376 -2.46 -15.34 -3.60
N MET A 377 -2.65 -14.54 -2.53
CA MET A 377 -3.39 -14.96 -1.33
C MET A 377 -4.84 -14.49 -1.36
N GLY A 378 -5.73 -15.31 -1.92
CA GLY A 378 -7.14 -14.99 -2.12
C GLY A 378 -8.09 -15.77 -1.21
N LYS A 379 -9.07 -15.06 -0.63
CA LYS A 379 -10.16 -15.67 0.15
C LYS A 379 -11.02 -16.58 -0.74
N ARG A 380 -11.34 -17.79 -0.25
CA ARG A 380 -12.26 -18.76 -0.91
C ARG A 380 -11.90 -19.13 -2.35
N ARG A 381 -10.60 -19.13 -2.70
CA ARG A 381 -10.12 -19.66 -3.98
C ARG A 381 -9.75 -21.13 -3.87
N VAL A 382 -9.82 -21.84 -4.98
CA VAL A 382 -9.38 -23.23 -5.05
C VAL A 382 -7.86 -23.25 -4.90
N ARG A 383 -7.36 -23.99 -3.92
CA ARG A 383 -5.93 -24.18 -3.69
C ARG A 383 -5.33 -25.09 -4.77
N PRO A 384 -4.05 -24.94 -5.12
CA PRO A 384 -3.34 -25.95 -5.90
C PRO A 384 -3.42 -27.33 -5.23
N LYS A 385 -3.38 -28.40 -6.01
CA LYS A 385 -3.43 -29.76 -5.46
C LYS A 385 -2.13 -30.14 -4.78
N GLU A 386 -1.00 -29.81 -5.39
CA GLU A 386 0.32 -30.31 -4.97
C GLU A 386 1.30 -29.17 -4.61
N SER A 387 1.26 -28.06 -5.35
CA SER A 387 2.27 -27.00 -5.23
C SER A 387 1.98 -26.08 -4.04
N LEU A 388 2.98 -25.85 -3.19
CA LEU A 388 2.91 -24.82 -2.16
C LEU A 388 2.96 -23.43 -2.80
N VAL A 389 2.23 -22.46 -2.23
CA VAL A 389 2.24 -21.08 -2.73
C VAL A 389 2.84 -20.18 -1.66
N PHE A 390 3.84 -19.38 -2.04
CA PHE A 390 4.44 -18.36 -1.21
C PHE A 390 4.15 -16.98 -1.81
N ALA A 391 3.88 -16.00 -0.95
CA ALA A 391 3.89 -14.59 -1.31
C ALA A 391 4.77 -13.82 -0.32
N THR A 392 5.78 -13.13 -0.82
CA THR A 392 6.64 -12.29 0.03
C THR A 392 6.27 -10.83 -0.17
N GLN A 393 6.03 -10.10 0.92
CA GLN A 393 5.48 -8.76 0.87
C GLN A 393 6.35 -7.78 1.66
N SER A 394 6.60 -6.60 1.10
CA SER A 394 7.30 -5.52 1.79
C SER A 394 6.25 -4.63 2.43
N THR A 395 5.94 -4.88 3.70
CA THR A 395 4.96 -4.13 4.47
C THR A 395 5.24 -2.63 4.43
N HIS A 396 6.52 -2.24 4.50
CA HIS A 396 6.95 -0.84 4.49
C HIS A 396 6.86 -0.11 3.12
N LYS A 397 6.58 -0.81 2.02
CA LYS A 397 6.51 -0.17 0.69
C LYS A 397 5.13 0.41 0.41
N LEU A 398 4.09 -0.36 0.66
CA LEU A 398 2.72 -0.02 0.27
C LEU A 398 1.67 -0.22 1.37
N LEU A 399 2.05 -0.82 2.50
CA LEU A 399 1.29 -0.76 3.75
C LEU A 399 1.99 0.18 4.74
N ALA A 400 1.49 0.24 5.97
CA ALA A 400 2.02 1.08 7.04
C ALA A 400 3.05 0.34 7.91
N GLY A 401 4.18 -0.06 7.33
CA GLY A 401 5.29 -0.69 8.06
C GLY A 401 6.54 0.20 8.16
N ILE A 402 7.33 0.04 9.23
CA ILE A 402 8.67 0.68 9.30
C ILE A 402 9.59 -0.03 8.32
N SER A 403 10.53 0.70 7.70
CA SER A 403 11.56 0.12 6.83
C SER A 403 12.13 -1.18 7.40
N GLN A 404 12.35 -2.16 6.51
CA GLN A 404 12.69 -3.56 6.82
C GLN A 404 11.52 -4.46 7.28
N ALA A 405 10.34 -3.94 7.61
CA ALA A 405 9.16 -4.77 7.87
C ALA A 405 8.74 -5.54 6.61
N SER A 406 8.54 -6.85 6.74
CA SER A 406 8.11 -7.75 5.66
C SER A 406 7.31 -8.93 6.20
N HIS A 407 6.44 -9.50 5.36
CA HIS A 407 5.76 -10.77 5.62
C HIS A 407 6.20 -11.84 4.61
N VAL A 408 6.30 -13.08 5.09
CA VAL A 408 6.24 -14.29 4.25
C VAL A 408 4.87 -14.93 4.48
N LEU A 409 4.03 -14.92 3.46
CA LEU A 409 2.74 -15.58 3.47
C LEU A 409 2.86 -16.94 2.79
N VAL A 410 2.28 -17.97 3.38
CA VAL A 410 2.28 -19.33 2.82
C VAL A 410 0.86 -19.86 2.74
N GLN A 411 0.51 -20.43 1.60
CA GLN A 411 -0.71 -21.19 1.39
C GLN A 411 -0.35 -22.64 1.13
N ASP A 412 -0.91 -23.51 1.95
CA ASP A 412 -0.82 -24.95 1.79
C ASP A 412 -1.56 -25.37 0.52
N SER A 413 -1.09 -26.46 -0.09
CA SER A 413 -1.83 -27.12 -1.16
C SER A 413 -2.91 -28.05 -0.57
N GLN A 414 -3.73 -28.68 -1.42
CA GLN A 414 -4.71 -29.65 -0.94
C GLN A 414 -4.07 -30.91 -0.35
N ASN A 415 -2.93 -31.35 -0.90
CA ASN A 415 -2.30 -32.62 -0.54
C ASN A 415 -1.00 -32.47 0.26
N ARG A 416 -0.48 -31.25 0.40
CA ARG A 416 0.79 -30.93 1.08
C ARG A 416 0.68 -29.65 1.89
N ALA A 417 1.01 -29.75 3.17
CA ALA A 417 1.19 -28.63 4.09
C ALA A 417 2.66 -28.20 4.16
N LEU A 418 2.90 -26.97 4.63
CA LEU A 418 4.23 -26.46 4.94
C LEU A 418 4.88 -27.28 6.06
N ASP A 419 6.11 -27.74 5.81
CA ASP A 419 6.99 -28.22 6.87
C ASP A 419 7.54 -27.01 7.63
N ARG A 420 6.87 -26.68 8.75
CA ARG A 420 7.18 -25.48 9.54
C ARG A 420 8.55 -25.55 10.21
N ASP A 421 8.98 -26.72 10.65
CA ASP A 421 10.26 -26.89 11.32
C ASP A 421 11.41 -26.70 10.31
N LEU A 422 11.29 -27.30 9.13
CA LEU A 422 12.26 -27.10 8.05
C LEU A 422 12.27 -25.65 7.54
N PHE A 423 11.10 -24.99 7.45
CA PHE A 423 11.04 -23.58 7.10
C PHE A 423 11.68 -22.70 8.18
N ASN A 424 11.49 -23.04 9.46
CA ASN A 424 12.08 -22.27 10.55
C ASN A 424 13.61 -22.32 10.53
N GLU A 425 14.24 -23.44 10.15
CA GLU A 425 15.69 -23.47 9.96
C GLU A 425 16.16 -22.46 8.90
N ALA A 426 15.44 -22.36 7.78
CA ALA A 426 15.72 -21.34 6.76
C ALA A 426 15.45 -19.91 7.26
N TYR A 427 14.44 -19.74 8.10
CA TYR A 427 14.12 -18.47 8.76
C TYR A 427 15.25 -18.05 9.71
N LEU A 428 15.72 -18.95 10.58
CA LEU A 428 16.79 -18.72 11.55
C LEU A 428 18.12 -18.33 10.88
N MET A 429 18.46 -18.97 9.75
CA MET A 429 19.68 -18.65 8.98
C MET A 429 19.76 -17.19 8.51
N HIS A 430 18.62 -16.51 8.43
CA HIS A 430 18.51 -15.17 7.85
C HIS A 430 18.00 -14.11 8.83
N SER A 431 17.65 -14.51 10.04
CA SER A 431 17.16 -13.62 11.10
C SER A 431 18.27 -13.26 12.08
N SER A 432 18.16 -12.05 12.66
CA SER A 432 19.01 -11.67 13.79
C SER A 432 18.52 -12.38 15.05
N THR A 433 19.42 -12.85 15.90
CA THR A 433 19.09 -13.32 17.27
C THR A 433 18.65 -12.19 18.21
N SER A 434 18.70 -10.95 17.73
CA SER A 434 18.20 -9.75 18.41
C SER A 434 17.39 -8.93 17.40
N PRO A 435 16.15 -9.35 17.08
CA PRO A 435 15.30 -8.61 16.16
C PRO A 435 14.82 -7.31 16.82
N GLN A 436 14.54 -6.28 16.01
CA GLN A 436 14.01 -5.02 16.53
C GLN A 436 12.48 -5.11 16.68
N TYR A 437 11.99 -5.07 17.91
CA TYR A 437 10.58 -5.28 18.27
C TYR A 437 9.67 -4.18 17.74
N ALA A 438 10.17 -2.95 17.55
CA ALA A 438 9.43 -1.91 16.85
C ALA A 438 9.04 -2.31 15.41
N ILE A 439 9.89 -3.08 14.72
CA ILE A 439 9.60 -3.58 13.38
C ILE A 439 8.53 -4.67 13.43
N ILE A 440 8.61 -5.58 14.42
CA ILE A 440 7.61 -6.63 14.68
C ILE A 440 6.24 -6.00 14.95
N ALA A 441 6.19 -4.99 15.84
CA ALA A 441 4.98 -4.24 16.12
C ALA A 441 4.42 -3.55 14.87
N SER A 442 5.28 -3.01 14.00
CA SER A 442 4.82 -2.43 12.74
C SER A 442 4.24 -3.45 11.76
N CYS A 443 4.74 -4.69 11.74
CA CYS A 443 4.15 -5.80 10.98
C CYS A 443 2.74 -6.14 11.50
N ASP A 444 2.61 -6.24 12.83
CA ASP A 444 1.35 -6.55 13.51
C ASP A 444 0.29 -5.46 13.29
N VAL A 445 0.66 -4.19 13.51
CA VAL A 445 -0.21 -3.04 13.29
C VAL A 445 -0.59 -2.90 11.82
N ALA A 446 0.35 -3.07 10.89
CA ALA A 446 0.06 -3.01 9.46
C ALA A 446 -0.95 -4.09 9.04
N ALA A 447 -0.88 -5.30 9.61
CA ALA A 447 -1.88 -6.32 9.37
C ALA A 447 -3.25 -5.91 9.92
N ALA A 448 -3.31 -5.43 11.17
CA ALA A 448 -4.55 -4.99 11.81
C ALA A 448 -5.23 -3.83 11.06
N MET A 449 -4.46 -2.86 10.55
CA MET A 449 -4.98 -1.76 9.74
C MET A 449 -5.65 -2.22 8.44
N MET A 450 -5.25 -3.39 7.92
CA MET A 450 -5.82 -3.96 6.70
C MET A 450 -7.01 -4.88 6.96
N GLU A 451 -7.38 -5.13 8.22
CA GLU A 451 -8.58 -5.87 8.55
C GLU A 451 -9.83 -5.15 8.00
N PRO A 452 -10.72 -5.85 7.28
CA PRO A 452 -11.97 -5.26 6.81
C PRO A 452 -12.86 -4.81 7.99
N PRO A 453 -13.56 -3.67 7.87
CA PRO A 453 -13.77 -2.89 6.64
C PRO A 453 -12.69 -1.83 6.37
N GLY A 454 -11.88 -1.46 7.37
CA GLY A 454 -10.91 -0.36 7.29
C GLY A 454 -9.87 -0.54 6.17
N GLY A 455 -9.29 -1.74 6.06
CA GLY A 455 -8.33 -2.06 4.99
C GLY A 455 -8.92 -1.87 3.59
N THR A 456 -10.18 -2.28 3.38
CA THR A 456 -10.85 -2.09 2.09
C THR A 456 -11.01 -0.62 1.75
N ALA A 457 -11.43 0.20 2.72
CA ALA A 457 -11.57 1.64 2.52
C ALA A 457 -10.22 2.34 2.22
N LEU A 458 -9.13 1.94 2.89
CA LEU A 458 -7.78 2.50 2.65
C LEU A 458 -7.28 2.23 1.22
N VAL A 459 -7.51 1.02 0.71
CA VAL A 459 -7.15 0.67 -0.68
C VAL A 459 -8.03 1.41 -1.67
N GLU A 460 -9.34 1.48 -1.43
CA GLU A 460 -10.29 2.20 -2.28
C GLU A 460 -9.93 3.68 -2.39
N GLU A 461 -9.57 4.32 -1.27
CA GLU A 461 -9.11 5.71 -1.23
C GLU A 461 -7.85 5.90 -2.08
N SER A 462 -6.88 4.99 -2.00
CA SER A 462 -5.67 5.05 -2.84
C SER A 462 -5.97 4.93 -4.34
N ILE A 463 -6.91 4.06 -4.72
CA ILE A 463 -7.36 3.90 -6.12
C ILE A 463 -8.08 5.17 -6.58
N LEU A 464 -8.94 5.74 -5.75
CA LEU A 464 -9.67 6.96 -6.05
C LEU A 464 -8.72 8.14 -6.27
N GLU A 465 -7.75 8.36 -5.38
CA GLU A 465 -6.75 9.43 -5.51
C GLU A 465 -5.92 9.28 -6.79
N ALA A 466 -5.54 8.05 -7.16
CA ALA A 466 -4.82 7.80 -8.39
C ALA A 466 -5.66 8.11 -9.63
N LEU A 467 -6.96 7.82 -9.59
CA LEU A 467 -7.91 8.13 -10.66
C LEU A 467 -8.17 9.63 -10.77
N ASP A 468 -8.35 10.32 -9.64
CA ASP A 468 -8.56 11.77 -9.62
C ASP A 468 -7.35 12.52 -10.16
N PHE A 469 -6.13 12.10 -9.82
CA PHE A 469 -4.92 12.61 -10.46
C PHE A 469 -4.93 12.39 -11.98
N ARG A 470 -5.28 11.18 -12.45
CA ARG A 470 -5.34 10.87 -13.90
C ARG A 470 -6.39 11.71 -14.62
N ARG A 471 -7.56 11.92 -14.01
CA ARG A 471 -8.60 12.81 -14.53
C ARG A 471 -8.12 14.25 -14.60
N ALA A 472 -7.47 14.75 -13.54
CA ALA A 472 -6.94 16.10 -13.51
C ALA A 472 -5.88 16.32 -14.60
N MET A 473 -4.97 15.36 -14.81
CA MET A 473 -3.99 15.41 -15.90
C MET A 473 -4.65 15.51 -17.29
N ARG A 474 -5.76 14.77 -17.52
CA ARG A 474 -6.52 14.81 -18.78
C ARG A 474 -7.31 16.10 -18.95
N LYS A 475 -7.95 16.58 -17.89
CA LYS A 475 -8.65 17.86 -17.88
C LYS A 475 -7.71 18.99 -18.29
N VAL A 476 -6.50 19.01 -17.73
CA VAL A 476 -5.48 20.02 -18.10
C VAL A 476 -5.03 19.85 -19.56
N GLU A 477 -4.86 18.62 -20.07
CA GLU A 477 -4.59 18.38 -21.50
C GLU A 477 -5.70 18.95 -22.40
N GLU A 478 -6.96 18.73 -22.04
CA GLU A 478 -8.13 19.21 -22.78
C GLU A 478 -8.23 20.75 -22.76
N GLU A 479 -7.94 21.39 -21.61
CA GLU A 479 -7.96 22.84 -21.44
C GLU A 479 -6.86 23.56 -22.24
N PHE A 480 -5.66 22.96 -22.35
CA PHE A 480 -4.59 23.49 -23.22
C PHE A 480 -4.93 23.40 -24.71
N GLY A 481 -5.70 22.38 -25.11
CA GLY A 481 -6.08 22.14 -26.49
C GLY A 481 -5.03 21.37 -27.30
N LYS A 482 -5.40 20.99 -28.53
CA LYS A 482 -4.64 20.03 -29.36
C LYS A 482 -3.32 20.56 -29.92
N ASP A 483 -3.15 21.88 -29.94
CA ASP A 483 -1.97 22.55 -30.50
C ASP A 483 -0.83 22.69 -29.47
N GLU A 484 -1.13 22.42 -28.19
CA GLU A 484 -0.19 22.53 -27.07
C GLU A 484 0.23 21.15 -26.56
N TRP A 485 1.48 21.01 -26.13
CA TRP A 485 1.95 19.78 -25.52
C TRP A 485 1.58 19.72 -24.03
N TRP A 486 1.26 18.52 -23.54
CA TRP A 486 1.10 18.24 -22.12
C TRP A 486 1.65 16.86 -21.77
N PHE A 487 1.90 16.63 -20.48
CA PHE A 487 2.28 15.33 -19.94
C PHE A 487 1.10 14.36 -20.00
N LYS A 488 1.38 13.09 -20.32
CA LYS A 488 0.34 12.04 -20.37
C LYS A 488 0.52 11.07 -19.23
N VAL A 489 -0.55 10.42 -18.78
CA VAL A 489 -0.45 9.30 -17.84
C VAL A 489 -0.71 7.99 -18.59
N TRP A 490 0.27 7.10 -18.56
CA TRP A 490 0.19 5.78 -19.18
C TRP A 490 -0.89 4.94 -18.48
N GLY A 491 -1.82 4.41 -19.26
CA GLY A 491 -2.99 3.67 -18.77
C GLY A 491 -4.12 3.58 -19.82
N PRO A 492 -5.26 2.99 -19.44
CA PRO A 492 -6.43 2.86 -20.30
C PRO A 492 -6.89 4.19 -20.91
N GLU A 493 -7.28 4.21 -22.19
CA GLU A 493 -7.70 5.46 -22.86
C GLU A 493 -8.97 6.07 -22.29
N LYS A 494 -9.86 5.25 -21.71
CA LYS A 494 -11.11 5.70 -21.11
C LYS A 494 -11.06 5.51 -19.60
N LEU A 495 -11.50 6.52 -18.87
CA LEU A 495 -11.71 6.47 -17.43
C LEU A 495 -13.19 6.74 -17.18
N VAL A 496 -13.72 6.22 -16.08
CA VAL A 496 -15.03 6.62 -15.59
C VAL A 496 -14.97 8.05 -15.04
N ASP A 497 -16.07 8.80 -15.14
CA ASP A 497 -16.10 10.22 -14.78
C ASP A 497 -15.90 10.43 -13.27
N GLU A 498 -16.47 9.56 -12.44
CA GLU A 498 -16.37 9.61 -10.97
C GLU A 498 -16.17 8.21 -10.37
N GLY A 499 -15.64 8.15 -9.13
CA GLY A 499 -15.42 6.91 -8.38
C GLY A 499 -14.27 6.05 -8.94
N ILE A 500 -14.24 4.76 -8.59
CA ILE A 500 -13.14 3.85 -8.93
C ILE A 500 -13.34 3.03 -10.22
N GLY A 501 -14.56 3.01 -10.76
CA GLY A 501 -14.88 2.25 -11.98
C GLY A 501 -14.81 0.74 -11.83
N ARG A 502 -14.64 0.02 -12.94
CA ARG A 502 -14.56 -1.45 -12.96
C ARG A 502 -13.13 -1.91 -13.20
N ALA A 503 -12.77 -3.02 -12.55
CA ALA A 503 -11.47 -3.67 -12.76
C ALA A 503 -11.25 -4.08 -14.24
N ASP A 504 -12.31 -4.47 -14.95
CA ASP A 504 -12.25 -4.88 -16.36
C ASP A 504 -11.69 -3.79 -17.29
N ASP A 505 -11.84 -2.52 -16.94
CA ASP A 505 -11.33 -1.39 -17.73
C ASP A 505 -9.78 -1.29 -17.66
N TRP A 506 -9.17 -1.96 -16.68
CA TRP A 506 -7.73 -1.97 -16.41
C TRP A 506 -7.04 -3.25 -16.86
N ILE A 507 -7.81 -4.23 -17.35
CA ILE A 507 -7.27 -5.46 -17.93
C ILE A 507 -6.60 -5.12 -19.27
N MET A 508 -5.37 -5.61 -19.43
CA MET A 508 -4.59 -5.44 -20.64
C MET A 508 -5.02 -6.48 -21.67
N LYS A 509 -5.40 -6.01 -22.86
CA LYS A 509 -5.94 -6.86 -23.95
C LYS A 509 -4.90 -7.11 -25.03
N GLY A 510 -5.08 -8.16 -25.81
CA GLY A 510 -4.30 -8.43 -27.02
C GLY A 510 -4.62 -7.45 -28.16
N GLU A 511 -3.78 -7.43 -29.21
CA GLU A 511 -3.95 -6.50 -30.34
C GLU A 511 -5.13 -6.88 -31.26
N LYS A 512 -5.69 -8.09 -31.10
CA LYS A 512 -6.85 -8.56 -31.88
C LYS A 512 -8.16 -7.85 -31.49
N ASP A 513 -8.24 -7.30 -30.28
CA ASP A 513 -9.43 -6.65 -29.72
C ASP A 513 -9.42 -5.11 -29.82
N GLY A 514 -8.29 -4.50 -30.20
CA GLY A 514 -8.16 -3.06 -30.36
C GLY A 514 -8.70 -2.55 -31.71
N LYS A 515 -9.51 -1.48 -31.70
CA LYS A 515 -9.85 -0.76 -32.94
C LYS A 515 -8.62 0.03 -33.42
N PRO A 516 -8.09 -0.19 -34.64
CA PRO A 516 -6.95 0.56 -35.13
C PRO A 516 -7.33 2.04 -35.31
N LYS A 517 -6.53 2.96 -34.75
CA LYS A 517 -6.61 4.38 -35.13
C LYS A 517 -6.11 4.57 -36.57
N ASN A 518 -5.04 3.86 -36.96
CA ASN A 518 -4.40 3.91 -38.29
C ASN A 518 -3.64 2.58 -38.59
N LYS A 519 -3.21 2.33 -39.84
CA LYS A 519 -2.39 1.14 -40.22
C LYS A 519 -1.00 1.04 -39.56
N LYS A 520 -0.56 2.08 -38.83
CA LYS A 520 0.81 2.22 -38.29
C LYS A 520 0.89 2.43 -36.77
N SER A 521 -0.24 2.52 -36.05
CA SER A 521 -0.24 2.75 -34.60
C SER A 521 -0.49 1.43 -33.85
N PRO A 522 0.17 1.19 -32.70
CA PRO A 522 -0.13 0.06 -31.83
C PRO A 522 -1.60 0.14 -31.45
N ARG A 523 -2.28 -0.99 -31.52
CA ARG A 523 -3.73 -1.04 -31.34
C ARG A 523 -4.14 -0.78 -29.89
N ASN A 524 -3.19 -0.90 -28.95
CA ASN A 524 -3.41 -0.80 -27.52
C ASN A 524 -2.44 0.19 -26.86
N TRP A 525 -2.92 0.87 -25.82
CA TRP A 525 -2.21 1.93 -25.08
C TRP A 525 -0.92 1.47 -24.37
N HIS A 526 -0.73 0.16 -24.18
CA HIS A 526 0.38 -0.39 -23.39
C HIS A 526 1.66 -0.66 -24.20
N GLY A 527 1.55 -0.93 -25.50
CA GLY A 527 2.71 -1.13 -26.40
C GLY A 527 3.50 -2.43 -26.18
N PHE A 528 2.86 -3.52 -25.73
CA PHE A 528 3.51 -4.83 -25.48
C PHE A 528 3.17 -5.91 -26.53
N GLY A 529 2.51 -5.52 -27.63
CA GLY A 529 2.08 -6.47 -28.66
C GLY A 529 0.90 -7.35 -28.22
N ASP A 530 0.83 -8.56 -28.79
CA ASP A 530 -0.27 -9.52 -28.57
C ASP A 530 -0.16 -10.20 -27.20
N LEU A 531 -0.81 -9.61 -26.20
CA LEU A 531 -0.98 -10.19 -24.87
C LEU A 531 -2.17 -11.15 -24.83
N ALA A 532 -2.14 -12.15 -23.94
CA ALA A 532 -3.28 -13.01 -23.70
C ALA A 532 -4.36 -12.26 -22.91
N ASP A 533 -5.59 -12.24 -23.43
CA ASP A 533 -6.71 -11.55 -22.78
C ASP A 533 -6.98 -12.08 -21.37
N GLY A 534 -7.22 -11.16 -20.44
CA GLY A 534 -7.50 -11.50 -19.04
C GLY A 534 -6.29 -12.02 -18.24
N PHE A 535 -5.08 -12.03 -18.83
CA PHE A 535 -3.89 -12.51 -18.13
C PHE A 535 -3.19 -11.43 -17.31
N ASN A 536 -3.27 -10.16 -17.74
CA ASN A 536 -2.60 -9.04 -17.09
C ASN A 536 -3.54 -7.85 -16.83
N MET A 537 -3.24 -7.10 -15.78
CA MET A 537 -3.93 -5.86 -15.38
C MET A 537 -2.89 -4.78 -15.08
N LEU A 538 -3.22 -3.51 -15.30
CA LEU A 538 -2.45 -2.40 -14.76
C LEU A 538 -3.05 -1.96 -13.41
N ASP A 539 -2.21 -1.88 -12.38
CA ASP A 539 -2.58 -1.35 -11.08
C ASP A 539 -2.86 0.17 -11.16
N PRO A 540 -4.08 0.65 -10.82
CA PRO A 540 -4.41 2.07 -10.92
C PRO A 540 -3.49 3.00 -10.14
N ILE A 541 -3.04 2.53 -8.96
CA ILE A 541 -2.22 3.31 -8.03
C ILE A 541 -0.79 3.52 -8.53
N LYS A 542 -0.42 2.83 -9.61
CA LYS A 542 0.90 2.85 -10.24
C LYS A 542 0.82 3.76 -11.47
N SER A 543 1.18 5.02 -11.30
CA SER A 543 1.00 6.06 -12.33
C SER A 543 2.31 6.40 -12.99
N THR A 544 2.47 5.98 -14.25
CA THR A 544 3.62 6.36 -15.07
C THR A 544 3.25 7.58 -15.91
N ILE A 545 3.93 8.71 -15.68
CA ILE A 545 3.80 9.92 -16.49
C ILE A 545 4.75 9.79 -17.69
N VAL A 546 4.27 10.11 -18.88
CA VAL A 546 5.01 10.11 -20.14
C VAL A 546 5.20 11.55 -20.59
N THR A 547 6.44 11.90 -20.91
CA THR A 547 6.85 13.21 -21.42
C THR A 547 6.89 13.21 -22.95
N PRO A 548 6.69 14.35 -23.62
CA PRO A 548 6.76 14.42 -25.08
C PRO A 548 8.16 14.06 -25.62
N GLY A 549 8.22 13.44 -26.80
CA GLY A 549 9.48 13.26 -27.55
C GLY A 549 9.74 11.85 -28.07
N LEU A 550 9.03 10.85 -27.57
CA LEU A 550 9.12 9.46 -27.98
C LEU A 550 7.71 8.86 -28.09
N ASP A 551 7.44 8.10 -29.15
CA ASP A 551 6.20 7.32 -29.28
C ASP A 551 6.39 5.84 -28.87
N LEU A 552 5.29 5.08 -28.82
CA LEU A 552 5.31 3.66 -28.43
C LEU A 552 5.98 2.76 -29.47
N GLU A 553 6.16 3.23 -30.70
CA GLU A 553 6.83 2.54 -31.80
C GLU A 553 8.35 2.80 -31.78
N GLY A 554 8.82 3.61 -30.82
CA GLY A 554 10.21 3.96 -30.64
C GLY A 554 10.70 5.02 -31.63
N ASN A 555 9.81 5.80 -32.24
CA ASN A 555 10.21 6.93 -33.07
C ASN A 555 10.32 8.19 -32.21
N PHE A 556 11.42 8.92 -32.42
CA PHE A 556 11.63 10.22 -31.80
C PHE A 556 10.89 11.30 -32.59
N ALA A 557 10.22 12.20 -31.87
CA ALA A 557 9.66 13.41 -32.47
C ALA A 557 10.77 14.41 -32.84
N GLU A 558 10.42 15.52 -33.50
CA GLU A 558 11.37 16.60 -33.78
C GLU A 558 11.85 17.32 -32.51
N THR A 559 10.95 17.41 -31.52
CA THR A 559 11.25 17.99 -30.22
C THR A 559 10.83 17.06 -29.09
N GLY A 560 11.53 17.14 -27.97
CA GLY A 560 11.26 16.26 -26.83
C GLY A 560 11.72 16.83 -25.51
N ILE A 561 11.15 16.29 -24.44
CA ILE A 561 11.40 16.68 -23.05
C ILE A 561 11.83 15.41 -22.31
N PRO A 562 13.13 15.16 -22.16
CA PRO A 562 13.64 14.01 -21.42
C PRO A 562 13.16 14.02 -19.96
N ALA A 563 12.64 12.89 -19.49
CA ALA A 563 12.06 12.77 -18.15
C ALA A 563 13.08 13.07 -17.05
N SER A 564 14.37 12.81 -17.27
CA SER A 564 15.45 13.14 -16.34
C SER A 564 15.54 14.63 -16.00
N VAL A 565 15.23 15.52 -16.95
CA VAL A 565 15.22 16.97 -16.72
C VAL A 565 14.01 17.35 -15.86
N VAL A 566 12.85 16.79 -16.18
CA VAL A 566 11.60 17.01 -15.43
C VAL A 566 11.75 16.54 -13.99
N THR A 567 12.28 15.34 -13.74
CA THR A 567 12.43 14.83 -12.38
C THR A 567 13.48 15.60 -11.57
N LYS A 568 14.50 16.17 -12.21
CA LYS A 568 15.45 17.06 -11.53
C LYS A 568 14.78 18.37 -11.13
N PHE A 569 13.96 18.95 -12.00
CA PHE A 569 13.13 20.11 -11.68
C PHE A 569 12.18 19.83 -10.52
N LEU A 570 11.45 18.71 -10.57
CA LEU A 570 10.54 18.29 -9.50
C LEU A 570 11.27 18.15 -8.16
N ALA A 571 12.47 17.58 -8.14
CA ALA A 571 13.25 17.40 -6.91
C ALA A 571 13.60 18.72 -6.21
N GLU A 572 14.02 19.75 -6.96
CA GLU A 572 14.31 21.09 -6.39
C GLU A 572 13.02 21.84 -6.00
N HIS A 573 11.85 21.39 -6.47
CA HIS A 573 10.53 21.90 -6.07
C HIS A 573 9.84 21.01 -5.02
N GLY A 574 10.60 20.17 -4.32
CA GLY A 574 10.11 19.37 -3.19
C GLY A 574 9.31 18.12 -3.57
N VAL A 575 9.38 17.68 -4.84
CA VAL A 575 8.70 16.49 -5.35
C VAL A 575 9.74 15.44 -5.76
N ILE A 576 9.88 14.39 -4.96
CA ILE A 576 10.78 13.28 -5.24
C ILE A 576 10.05 12.19 -6.02
N VAL A 577 10.66 11.74 -7.11
CA VAL A 577 10.14 10.71 -7.99
C VAL A 577 10.93 9.42 -7.78
N GLU A 578 10.21 8.31 -7.78
CA GLU A 578 10.70 6.99 -7.41
C GLU A 578 11.54 6.34 -8.53
N LYS A 579 11.08 6.42 -9.78
CA LYS A 579 11.80 5.90 -10.95
C LYS A 579 11.69 6.85 -12.14
N THR A 580 12.79 7.02 -12.86
CA THR A 580 12.88 7.82 -14.08
C THR A 580 13.44 7.00 -15.23
N GLY A 581 12.73 6.96 -16.35
CA GLY A 581 13.15 6.43 -17.64
C GLY A 581 13.60 7.53 -18.60
N LEU A 582 13.61 7.24 -19.91
CA LEU A 582 14.01 8.21 -20.94
C LEU A 582 12.97 9.32 -21.12
N TYR A 583 11.72 8.93 -21.33
CA TYR A 583 10.56 9.81 -21.57
C TYR A 583 9.39 9.44 -20.64
N SER A 584 9.68 8.77 -19.55
CA SER A 584 8.67 8.47 -18.54
C SER A 584 9.25 8.55 -17.15
N PHE A 585 8.40 8.83 -16.18
CA PHE A 585 8.74 8.72 -14.78
C PHE A 585 7.53 8.25 -13.99
N PHE A 586 7.79 7.60 -12.86
CA PHE A 586 6.81 6.82 -12.14
C PHE A 586 6.52 7.42 -10.77
N ILE A 587 5.23 7.57 -10.47
CA ILE A 587 4.73 7.92 -9.14
C ILE A 587 3.80 6.83 -8.63
N MET A 588 3.75 6.68 -7.31
CA MET A 588 2.95 5.68 -6.64
C MET A 588 2.01 6.32 -5.63
N PHE A 589 0.74 5.94 -5.72
CA PHE A 589 -0.29 6.29 -4.74
C PHE A 589 -0.27 5.18 -3.68
N THR A 590 0.05 5.52 -2.44
CA THR A 590 0.08 4.59 -1.31
C THR A 590 -1.10 4.87 -0.39
N ILE A 591 -1.40 3.96 0.55
CA ILE A 591 -2.44 4.19 1.57
C ILE A 591 -2.17 5.40 2.48
N GLY A 592 -0.95 5.95 2.45
CA GLY A 592 -0.58 7.17 3.17
C GLY A 592 -0.64 8.45 2.31
N ILE A 593 -1.08 8.39 1.06
CA ILE A 593 -1.19 9.59 0.21
C ILE A 593 -2.38 10.45 0.63
N THR A 594 -2.28 11.76 0.42
CA THR A 594 -3.37 12.70 0.69
C THR A 594 -3.66 13.54 -0.55
N LYS A 595 -4.90 14.03 -0.68
CA LYS A 595 -5.36 14.92 -1.76
C LYS A 595 -4.43 16.09 -2.04
N GLY A 596 -3.80 16.64 -0.99
CA GLY A 596 -2.88 17.77 -1.14
C GLY A 596 -1.62 17.47 -1.96
N ARG A 597 -1.12 16.22 -1.91
CA ARG A 597 0.20 15.89 -2.49
C ARG A 597 0.22 15.88 -4.02
N TRP A 598 -0.76 15.24 -4.67
CA TRP A 598 -0.77 15.17 -6.14
C TRP A 598 -1.17 16.51 -6.79
N ASN A 599 -1.94 17.34 -6.09
CA ASN A 599 -2.23 18.71 -6.53
C ASN A 599 -0.92 19.54 -6.64
N THR A 600 -0.02 19.44 -5.66
CA THR A 600 1.30 20.07 -5.73
C THR A 600 2.13 19.58 -6.91
N LEU A 601 2.11 18.27 -7.21
CA LEU A 601 2.78 17.73 -8.40
C LEU A 601 2.18 18.33 -9.68
N LEU A 602 0.85 18.37 -9.81
CA LEU A 602 0.19 18.93 -10.99
C LEU A 602 0.55 20.40 -11.21
N THR A 603 0.61 21.19 -10.14
CA THR A 603 1.07 22.59 -10.19
C THR A 603 2.53 22.69 -10.62
N ALA A 604 3.42 21.84 -10.08
CA ALA A 604 4.83 21.83 -10.45
C ALA A 604 5.04 21.47 -11.93
N LEU A 605 4.23 20.54 -12.48
CA LEU A 605 4.26 20.21 -13.91
C LEU A 605 3.82 21.39 -14.79
N GLN A 606 2.84 22.20 -14.35
CA GLN A 606 2.45 23.42 -15.06
C GLN A 606 3.56 24.47 -15.02
N GLN A 607 4.20 24.66 -13.86
CA GLN A 607 5.35 25.57 -13.73
C GLN A 607 6.51 25.14 -14.65
N PHE A 608 6.80 23.84 -14.72
CA PHE A 608 7.79 23.32 -15.66
C PHE A 608 7.44 23.67 -17.11
N LYS A 609 6.18 23.49 -17.52
CA LYS A 609 5.72 23.84 -18.88
C LYS A 609 5.90 25.33 -19.17
N ASP A 610 5.53 26.20 -18.24
CA ASP A 610 5.67 27.66 -18.37
C ASP A 610 7.13 28.09 -18.49
N ASP A 611 8.00 27.55 -17.63
CA ASP A 611 9.43 27.85 -17.63
C ASP A 611 10.12 27.31 -18.88
N TYR A 612 9.68 26.16 -19.36
CA TYR A 612 10.12 25.58 -20.62
C TYR A 612 9.70 26.46 -21.81
N ALA A 613 8.45 26.93 -21.85
CA ALA A 613 7.95 27.81 -22.91
C ALA A 613 8.72 29.14 -22.97
N ARG A 614 9.00 29.73 -21.80
CA ARG A 614 9.80 30.96 -21.66
C ARG A 614 11.30 30.75 -21.85
N ASN A 615 11.75 29.49 -21.94
CA ASN A 615 13.15 29.10 -21.94
C ASN A 615 13.94 29.75 -20.79
N GLN A 616 13.39 29.66 -19.57
CA GLN A 616 14.03 30.27 -18.39
C GLN A 616 15.45 29.75 -18.21
N PRO A 617 16.38 30.60 -17.75
CA PRO A 617 17.76 30.19 -17.51
C PRO A 617 17.85 29.23 -16.33
N MET A 618 18.69 28.20 -16.46
CA MET A 618 18.82 27.11 -15.49
C MET A 618 19.17 27.59 -14.08
N TRP A 619 19.98 28.65 -13.92
CA TRP A 619 20.33 29.17 -12.58
C TRP A 619 19.11 29.63 -11.76
N ARG A 620 18.00 30.00 -12.43
CA ARG A 620 16.77 30.44 -11.78
C ARG A 620 15.86 29.28 -11.38
N ILE A 621 15.80 28.24 -12.21
CA ILE A 621 14.86 27.12 -12.04
C ILE A 621 15.47 25.90 -11.35
N LEU A 622 16.80 25.76 -11.44
CA LEU A 622 17.59 24.64 -10.95
C LEU A 622 18.88 25.14 -10.28
N PRO A 623 18.77 26.00 -9.24
CA PRO A 623 19.92 26.63 -8.58
C PRO A 623 20.88 25.62 -7.95
N GLU A 624 20.39 24.53 -7.35
CA GLU A 624 21.27 23.54 -6.70
C GLU A 624 22.08 22.76 -7.74
N PHE A 625 21.45 22.36 -8.85
CA PHE A 625 22.14 21.77 -9.99
C PHE A 625 23.20 22.71 -10.56
N CYS A 626 22.90 24.00 -10.72
CA CYS A 626 23.85 24.97 -11.27
C CYS A 626 25.03 25.23 -10.33
N GLN A 627 24.83 25.21 -9.01
CA GLN A 627 25.94 25.31 -8.04
C GLN A 627 26.92 24.13 -8.18
N GLN A 628 26.42 22.92 -8.43
CA GLN A 628 27.24 21.74 -8.66
C GLN A 628 27.85 21.71 -10.07
N HIS A 629 27.17 22.32 -11.05
CA HIS A 629 27.58 22.34 -12.45
C HIS A 629 27.47 23.76 -13.07
N PRO A 630 28.39 24.69 -12.74
CA PRO A 630 28.29 26.10 -13.16
C PRO A 630 28.24 26.34 -14.67
N GLY A 631 28.74 25.39 -15.46
CA GLY A 631 28.70 25.45 -16.93
C GLY A 631 27.29 25.53 -17.52
N TYR A 632 26.25 25.15 -16.77
CA TYR A 632 24.85 25.15 -17.22
C TYR A 632 24.08 26.42 -16.86
N GLU A 633 24.63 27.33 -16.05
CA GLU A 633 23.90 28.49 -15.51
C GLU A 633 23.17 29.30 -16.59
N ARG A 634 23.87 29.61 -17.69
CA ARG A 634 23.36 30.46 -18.78
C ARG A 634 22.49 29.71 -19.79
N LEU A 635 22.39 28.39 -19.70
CA LEU A 635 21.59 27.58 -20.61
C LEU A 635 20.11 27.75 -20.27
N GLY A 636 19.24 27.80 -21.29
CA GLY A 636 17.80 27.78 -21.08
C GLY A 636 17.27 26.36 -20.87
N LEU A 637 16.18 26.22 -20.10
CA LEU A 637 15.55 24.92 -19.84
C LEU A 637 15.18 24.16 -21.12
N ARG A 638 14.58 24.85 -22.09
CA ARG A 638 14.18 24.25 -23.37
C ARG A 638 15.41 23.83 -24.18
N ASP A 639 16.45 24.66 -24.18
CA ASP A 639 17.69 24.37 -24.91
C ASP A 639 18.36 23.10 -24.37
N LEU A 640 18.39 22.92 -23.04
CA LEU A 640 18.91 21.71 -22.41
C LEU A 640 18.07 20.47 -22.79
N CYS A 641 16.74 20.58 -22.72
CA CYS A 641 15.84 19.48 -23.10
C CYS A 641 16.07 19.06 -24.56
N GLN A 642 16.15 20.02 -25.48
CA GLN A 642 16.37 19.73 -26.90
C GLN A 642 17.76 19.15 -27.16
N HIS A 643 18.79 19.62 -26.48
CA HIS A 643 20.13 19.07 -26.60
C HIS A 643 20.18 17.58 -26.22
N ILE A 644 19.60 17.21 -25.07
CA ILE A 644 19.55 15.81 -24.62
C ILE A 644 18.66 14.97 -25.55
N HIS A 645 17.50 15.49 -25.97
CA HIS A 645 16.61 14.79 -26.89
C HIS A 645 17.26 14.50 -28.25
N GLN A 646 17.97 15.46 -28.83
CA GLN A 646 18.71 15.27 -30.09
C GLN A 646 19.79 14.20 -29.97
N LEU A 647 20.46 14.11 -28.81
CA LEU A 647 21.42 13.04 -28.55
C LEU A 647 20.71 11.67 -28.47
N TYR A 648 19.60 11.57 -27.75
CA TYR A 648 18.83 10.32 -27.68
C TYR A 648 18.34 9.87 -29.07
N ALA A 649 17.84 10.79 -29.89
CA ALA A 649 17.39 10.52 -31.25
C ALA A 649 18.56 10.12 -32.17
N ARG A 650 19.69 10.84 -32.10
CA ARG A 650 20.88 10.57 -32.93
C ARG A 650 21.42 9.15 -32.75
N TYR A 651 21.36 8.62 -31.53
CA TYR A 651 21.88 7.29 -31.20
C TYR A 651 20.78 6.23 -31.06
N ASP A 652 19.53 6.56 -31.40
CA ASP A 652 18.36 5.69 -31.31
C ASP A 652 18.30 4.89 -29.98
N VAL A 653 18.45 5.63 -28.88
CA VAL A 653 18.63 5.02 -27.54
C VAL A 653 17.43 4.15 -27.14
N ALA A 654 16.22 4.47 -27.63
CA ALA A 654 15.01 3.71 -27.34
C ALA A 654 15.08 2.29 -27.94
N ARG A 655 15.48 2.14 -29.20
CA ARG A 655 15.63 0.83 -29.84
C ARG A 655 16.86 0.10 -29.35
N LEU A 656 17.99 0.80 -29.20
CA LEU A 656 19.21 0.22 -28.64
C LEU A 656 18.96 -0.43 -27.28
N THR A 657 18.26 0.25 -26.38
CA THR A 657 17.92 -0.34 -25.07
C THR A 657 16.96 -1.52 -25.20
N THR A 658 16.06 -1.52 -26.19
CA THR A 658 15.17 -2.67 -26.42
C THR A 658 15.90 -3.88 -26.98
N GLU A 659 16.90 -3.68 -27.84
CA GLU A 659 17.76 -4.75 -28.39
C GLU A 659 18.72 -5.34 -27.36
N MET A 660 19.21 -4.52 -26.42
CA MET A 660 20.11 -4.97 -25.36
C MET A 660 19.47 -5.94 -24.36
N TYR A 661 18.15 -5.86 -24.16
CA TYR A 661 17.41 -6.64 -23.15
C TYR A 661 16.59 -7.77 -23.78
#